data_AF-A0A8H7CS17-F1
#
_entry.id   AF-A0A8H7CS17-F1
#
_cell.length_a   1.000
_cell.length_b   1.000
_cell.length_c   1.000
_cell.angle_alpha   90.00
_cell.angle_beta   90.00
_cell.angle_gamma   90.00
#
_symmetry.space_group_name_H-M   'P 1'
#
loop_
_entity.id
_entity.type
_entity.pdbx_description
1 polymer ?
#
loop_
_entity_poly.entity_id
_entity_poly.type
_entity_poly.pdbx_seq_one_letter_code
_entity_poly.pdbx_strand_id
1 'polypeptide(L)'
;MGEGKSSVIVPIISSALADGQQLVRVIVLKPLAAQMFVLLKQRVCGLVNRRLFYLPFSRDVSLDSAKIQQIFALFRECAQKTSEETRMLREAQNWLDSAARDILDESDEVLNVRYQLIYTIGASSPPDGRPWRWQMTQAVFSLLEKVAQAVPDGLEIGLVAKPCQFPMTRIITPEGGQDLLGSIVRKIVAEDGLQEWISFRNYSEAQKAIVSRFLQQVTVSSEEDEVLREISGDRFGHLLLLRGLFAHGILDLSLRGKRWRVDYGLDVRRTMLAVPYRAKDAPAARAEFGHPDMIIVLTCLSYYYGGLTDPQLNASFKLLLNSDNPEAQYQYWVKGINNLPPDLANLRGLNLDDFEQKTRDVFPLLRYNKAVIDFYLSECVFPKEAREFKHKLTTNAWDLARTRARLTTGFSGTNDNKYLLPLSIEQRDQDSQRHTNAQVLEYVLQKENRTVICTHSEDALGLLRRVVEQKPPVMVLLDVGAQVLELQNEQPFASSLYKKQLGKTLVYLDEAHTRGTDFKFPEGSRAVVTLGPRLTKDKLVQGCMRMRKLGKNHSVLFFASAEIRSKITAATGVRPDQIDSKHVLLWTIRETCAQIQDNGSLWANQGLNFDARHTALQEYDASDRSYTSAVEALLERESRTLEELYGVALRSESQGVEPTSQLQRDIQRRCQELKITPSDSALSEEQERELAHEKEAEREVERIAGAQACEHYDRDLELFIRTGTIGPHNSFISLEDCLARTSYISLLPQGDDLPQQSTACNPGFPRYH
;
A
#
# COMPACT_ATOMS: atom_id res chain seq x y z
N MET A 1 20.01 8.74 -16.39
CA MET A 1 19.04 7.79 -15.82
C MET A 1 17.74 8.53 -15.56
N GLY A 2 16.65 8.23 -16.29
CA GLY A 2 15.36 8.91 -16.07
C GLY A 2 14.34 8.78 -17.20
N GLU A 3 14.77 8.86 -18.46
CA GLU A 3 13.83 8.88 -19.62
C GLU A 3 13.66 7.51 -20.33
N GLY A 4 14.17 6.40 -19.77
CA GLY A 4 14.49 5.21 -20.57
C GLY A 4 13.77 3.88 -20.25
N LYS A 5 13.25 3.64 -19.04
CA LYS A 5 12.73 2.29 -18.71
C LYS A 5 11.34 2.05 -19.29
N SER A 6 10.33 2.71 -18.75
CA SER A 6 8.95 2.59 -19.21
C SER A 6 8.75 3.15 -20.61
N SER A 7 9.36 4.30 -20.93
CA SER A 7 9.17 5.04 -22.19
C SER A 7 9.96 4.53 -23.39
N VAL A 8 11.04 3.77 -23.17
CA VAL A 8 11.97 3.36 -24.24
C VAL A 8 12.24 1.85 -24.20
N ILE A 9 12.75 1.31 -23.09
CA ILE A 9 13.10 -0.11 -22.96
C ILE A 9 11.87 -1.00 -23.11
N VAL A 10 10.78 -0.72 -22.40
CA VAL A 10 9.56 -1.54 -22.46
C VAL A 10 8.97 -1.61 -23.88
N PRO A 11 8.77 -0.49 -24.61
CA PRO A 11 8.33 -0.53 -26.01
C PRO A 11 9.29 -1.26 -26.96
N ILE A 12 10.61 -1.07 -26.82
CA ILE A 12 11.62 -1.73 -27.67
C ILE A 12 11.54 -3.25 -27.48
N ILE A 13 11.58 -3.71 -26.23
CA ILE A 13 11.53 -5.14 -25.92
C ILE A 13 10.19 -5.73 -26.33
N SER A 14 9.09 -5.02 -26.08
CA SER A 14 7.76 -5.49 -26.49
C SER A 14 7.66 -5.66 -28.00
N SER A 15 8.22 -4.71 -28.77
CA SER A 15 8.23 -4.79 -30.23
C SER A 15 9.14 -5.90 -30.76
N ALA A 16 10.28 -6.14 -30.10
CA ALA A 16 11.22 -7.18 -30.49
C ALA A 16 10.71 -8.60 -30.15
N LEU A 17 10.02 -8.77 -29.02
CA LEU A 17 9.50 -10.05 -28.57
C LEU A 17 8.12 -10.39 -29.14
N ALA A 18 7.33 -9.42 -29.60
CA ALA A 18 6.02 -9.68 -30.20
C ALA A 18 6.16 -10.13 -31.67
N ASP A 19 6.82 -11.28 -31.87
CA ASP A 19 7.20 -11.83 -33.18
C ASP A 19 6.11 -12.67 -33.87
N GLY A 20 4.95 -12.86 -33.23
CA GLY A 20 3.85 -13.71 -33.73
C GLY A 20 3.92 -15.18 -33.28
N GLN A 21 5.02 -15.60 -32.66
CA GLN A 21 5.12 -16.88 -31.92
C GLN A 21 4.96 -16.68 -30.41
N GLN A 22 5.11 -15.45 -29.91
CA GLN A 22 4.90 -15.09 -28.51
C GLN A 22 3.81 -14.05 -28.28
N LEU A 23 3.03 -14.29 -27.23
CA LEU A 23 2.15 -13.29 -26.64
C LEU A 23 2.97 -12.50 -25.62
N VAL A 24 3.41 -11.30 -25.98
CA VAL A 24 4.08 -10.42 -25.03
C VAL A 24 3.04 -9.77 -24.12
N ARG A 25 3.22 -9.90 -22.80
CA ARG A 25 2.38 -9.22 -21.81
C ARG A 25 3.22 -8.23 -21.01
N VAL A 26 2.80 -6.97 -21.03
CA VAL A 26 3.42 -5.92 -20.21
C VAL A 26 2.58 -5.74 -18.95
N ILE A 27 3.17 -6.04 -17.81
CA ILE A 27 2.53 -5.97 -16.50
C ILE A 27 3.06 -4.73 -15.78
N VAL A 28 2.14 -3.88 -15.35
CA VAL A 28 2.43 -2.61 -14.68
C VAL A 28 1.49 -2.43 -13.50
N LEU A 29 1.85 -1.54 -12.57
CA LEU A 29 0.96 -1.11 -11.50
C LEU A 29 -0.31 -0.45 -12.08
N LYS A 30 -1.48 -0.70 -11.46
CA LYS A 30 -2.77 -0.14 -11.92
C LYS A 30 -2.74 1.37 -12.23
N PRO A 31 -2.11 2.26 -11.41
CA PRO A 31 -2.02 3.69 -11.73
C PRO A 31 -1.25 4.00 -13.02
N LEU A 32 -0.34 3.12 -13.45
CA LEU A 32 0.47 3.29 -14.66
C LEU A 32 -0.18 2.65 -15.90
N ALA A 33 -1.23 1.84 -15.74
CA ALA A 33 -1.83 1.06 -16.83
C ALA A 33 -2.33 1.94 -17.98
N ALA A 34 -3.08 3.00 -17.67
CA ALA A 34 -3.61 3.92 -18.69
C ALA A 34 -2.48 4.64 -19.45
N GLN A 35 -1.44 5.10 -18.73
CA GLN A 35 -0.29 5.77 -19.34
C GLN A 35 0.50 4.80 -20.22
N MET A 36 0.75 3.57 -19.75
CA MET A 36 1.44 2.54 -20.51
C MET A 36 0.66 2.15 -21.78
N PHE A 37 -0.67 2.04 -21.70
CA PHE A 37 -1.52 1.79 -22.86
C PHE A 37 -1.37 2.87 -23.93
N VAL A 38 -1.46 4.15 -23.54
CA VAL A 38 -1.28 5.28 -24.47
C VAL A 38 0.11 5.26 -25.10
N LEU A 39 1.14 4.99 -24.29
CA LEU A 39 2.52 4.92 -24.74
C LEU A 39 2.74 3.79 -25.76
N LEU A 40 2.31 2.57 -25.45
CA LEU A 40 2.43 1.43 -26.37
C LEU A 40 1.61 1.65 -27.64
N LYS A 41 0.41 2.23 -27.53
CA LYS A 41 -0.38 2.60 -28.72
C LYS A 41 0.39 3.55 -29.63
N GLN A 42 1.02 4.58 -29.08
CA GLN A 42 1.79 5.54 -29.88
C GLN A 42 3.05 4.91 -30.49
N ARG A 43 3.80 4.14 -29.72
CA ARG A 43 5.12 3.64 -30.12
C ARG A 43 5.08 2.34 -30.92
N VAL A 44 4.17 1.43 -30.57
CA VAL A 44 4.12 0.06 -31.09
C VAL A 44 3.04 -0.09 -32.17
N CYS A 45 1.84 0.49 -31.98
CA CYS A 45 0.81 0.49 -33.03
C CYS A 45 1.07 1.53 -34.13
N GLY A 46 1.62 2.69 -33.76
CA GLY A 46 1.92 3.76 -34.72
C GLY A 46 3.11 3.43 -35.61
N LEU A 47 4.31 3.30 -35.04
CA LEU A 47 5.56 3.19 -35.80
C LEU A 47 5.85 1.78 -36.32
N VAL A 48 5.44 0.74 -35.58
CA VAL A 48 5.79 -0.66 -35.87
C VAL A 48 4.57 -1.46 -36.39
N ASN A 49 3.41 -0.82 -36.53
CA ASN A 49 2.14 -1.40 -36.98
C ASN A 49 1.78 -2.72 -36.27
N ARG A 50 2.06 -2.83 -34.97
CA ARG A 50 1.71 -4.00 -34.15
C ARG A 50 0.37 -3.77 -33.46
N ARG A 51 -0.51 -4.78 -33.45
CA ARG A 51 -1.82 -4.70 -32.79
C ARG A 51 -1.66 -4.75 -31.26
N LEU A 52 -2.33 -3.84 -30.57
CA LEU A 52 -2.43 -3.81 -29.11
C LEU A 52 -3.84 -4.20 -28.71
N PHE A 53 -3.96 -5.29 -27.96
CA PHE A 53 -5.20 -5.77 -27.39
C PHE A 53 -5.26 -5.39 -25.91
N TYR A 54 -6.42 -4.94 -25.45
CA TYR A 54 -6.71 -4.68 -24.05
C TYR A 54 -7.76 -5.70 -23.61
N LEU A 55 -7.48 -6.45 -22.56
CA LEU A 55 -8.42 -7.40 -21.97
C LEU A 55 -8.98 -6.80 -20.67
N PRO A 56 -10.19 -6.23 -20.70
CA PRO A 56 -10.87 -5.84 -19.48
C PRO A 56 -11.40 -7.11 -18.81
N PHE A 57 -10.67 -7.63 -17.83
CA PHE A 57 -11.19 -8.67 -16.95
C PHE A 57 -11.79 -7.99 -15.72
N SER A 58 -13.11 -8.08 -15.55
CA SER A 58 -13.80 -7.66 -14.33
C SER A 58 -14.70 -8.77 -13.81
N ARG A 59 -14.97 -8.77 -12.51
CA ARG A 59 -15.78 -9.79 -11.83
C ARG A 59 -17.25 -9.81 -12.27
N ASP A 60 -17.72 -8.70 -12.83
CA ASP A 60 -19.08 -8.57 -13.39
C ASP A 60 -19.21 -9.12 -14.81
N VAL A 61 -18.09 -9.53 -15.42
CA VAL A 61 -18.14 -10.26 -16.68
C VAL A 61 -18.74 -11.63 -16.38
N SER A 62 -20.05 -11.76 -16.58
CA SER A 62 -20.72 -13.06 -16.62
C SER A 62 -20.08 -13.87 -17.75
N LEU A 63 -19.19 -14.80 -17.39
CA LEU A 63 -18.51 -15.65 -18.36
C LEU A 63 -19.50 -16.71 -18.85
N ASP A 64 -20.22 -16.39 -19.91
CA ASP A 64 -20.98 -17.36 -20.69
C ASP A 64 -20.11 -17.93 -21.81
N SER A 65 -20.57 -19.01 -22.44
CA SER A 65 -19.84 -19.69 -23.52
C SER A 65 -19.47 -18.73 -24.66
N ALA A 66 -20.29 -17.72 -24.95
CA ALA A 66 -20.04 -16.75 -26.01
C ALA A 66 -18.91 -15.76 -25.65
N LYS A 67 -18.88 -15.25 -24.42
CA LYS A 67 -17.81 -14.36 -23.92
C LYS A 67 -16.50 -15.11 -23.68
N ILE A 68 -16.56 -16.35 -23.19
CA ILE A 68 -15.39 -17.22 -23.12
C ILE A 68 -14.87 -17.48 -24.54
N GLN A 69 -15.76 -17.74 -25.50
CA GLN A 69 -15.38 -17.84 -26.91
C GLN A 69 -14.80 -16.53 -27.46
N GLN A 70 -15.27 -15.34 -27.06
CA GLN A 70 -14.69 -14.06 -27.47
C GLN A 70 -13.30 -13.82 -26.86
N ILE A 71 -13.13 -14.06 -25.55
CA ILE A 71 -11.83 -13.97 -24.87
C ILE A 71 -10.86 -14.99 -25.47
N PHE A 72 -11.33 -16.22 -25.70
CA PHE A 72 -10.55 -17.26 -26.35
C PHE A 72 -10.32 -16.95 -27.82
N ALA A 73 -11.25 -16.31 -28.54
CA ALA A 73 -11.06 -15.82 -29.90
C ALA A 73 -10.04 -14.68 -29.94
N LEU A 74 -10.01 -13.78 -28.97
CA LEU A 74 -8.98 -12.74 -28.81
C LEU A 74 -7.60 -13.36 -28.54
N PHE A 75 -7.52 -14.31 -27.60
CA PHE A 75 -6.32 -15.11 -27.38
C PHE A 75 -5.92 -15.92 -28.62
N ARG A 76 -6.89 -16.41 -29.41
CA ARG A 76 -6.67 -17.17 -30.64
C ARG A 76 -6.28 -16.32 -31.85
N GLU A 77 -6.81 -15.10 -31.96
CA GLU A 77 -6.37 -14.07 -32.90
C GLU A 77 -4.91 -13.70 -32.60
N CYS A 78 -4.49 -13.85 -31.34
CA CYS A 78 -3.10 -13.77 -30.92
C CYS A 78 -2.30 -15.09 -31.14
N ALA A 79 -2.92 -16.29 -31.17
CA ALA A 79 -2.30 -17.54 -31.65
C ALA A 79 -3.28 -18.68 -32.04
N GLN A 80 -2.98 -19.38 -33.15
CA GLN A 80 -3.83 -20.40 -33.77
C GLN A 80 -4.03 -21.71 -32.93
N LYS A 81 -5.25 -22.02 -32.41
CA LYS A 81 -5.95 -23.36 -32.32
C LYS A 81 -7.09 -23.48 -31.26
N THR A 82 -7.91 -24.55 -31.33
CA THR A 82 -9.27 -24.78 -30.72
C THR A 82 -9.38 -25.86 -29.61
N SER A 83 -10.17 -25.73 -28.49
CA SER A 83 -11.45 -26.48 -28.17
C SER A 83 -12.09 -26.29 -26.74
N GLU A 84 -13.36 -26.74 -26.51
CA GLU A 84 -14.39 -26.92 -25.38
C GLU A 84 -14.33 -26.39 -23.90
N GLU A 85 -15.39 -25.74 -23.39
CA GLU A 85 -15.56 -24.79 -22.23
C GLU A 85 -14.75 -24.94 -20.91
N THR A 86 -14.83 -26.03 -20.15
CA THR A 86 -13.99 -26.19 -18.92
C THR A 86 -12.56 -26.59 -19.31
N ARG A 87 -12.46 -27.36 -20.39
CA ARG A 87 -11.21 -27.62 -21.09
C ARG A 87 -10.67 -26.33 -21.73
N MET A 88 -11.50 -25.35 -22.11
CA MET A 88 -11.14 -24.10 -22.79
C MET A 88 -10.43 -23.20 -21.81
N LEU A 89 -10.95 -23.06 -20.59
CA LEU A 89 -10.27 -22.28 -19.57
C LEU A 89 -8.92 -22.90 -19.20
N ARG A 90 -8.85 -24.23 -19.08
CA ARG A 90 -7.60 -24.96 -18.84
C ARG A 90 -6.64 -24.90 -20.03
N GLU A 91 -7.13 -25.09 -21.24
CA GLU A 91 -6.37 -24.99 -22.50
C GLU A 91 -5.90 -23.56 -22.73
N ALA A 92 -6.73 -22.56 -22.44
CA ALA A 92 -6.36 -21.15 -22.51
C ALA A 92 -5.32 -20.81 -21.46
N GLN A 93 -5.45 -21.30 -20.22
CA GLN A 93 -4.47 -21.10 -19.18
C GLN A 93 -3.12 -21.78 -19.51
N ASN A 94 -3.16 -23.05 -19.92
CA ASN A 94 -1.99 -23.80 -20.36
C ASN A 94 -1.33 -23.16 -21.59
N TRP A 95 -2.15 -22.71 -22.54
CA TRP A 95 -1.67 -21.98 -23.72
C TRP A 95 -1.01 -20.67 -23.29
N LEU A 96 -1.65 -19.87 -22.43
CA LEU A 96 -1.07 -18.65 -21.87
C LEU A 96 0.27 -18.95 -21.16
N ASP A 97 0.36 -20.04 -20.40
CA ASP A 97 1.60 -20.40 -19.71
C ASP A 97 2.72 -20.86 -20.64
N SER A 98 2.36 -21.44 -21.79
CA SER A 98 3.32 -21.83 -22.83
C SER A 98 3.71 -20.66 -23.75
N ALA A 99 2.78 -19.74 -24.03
CA ALA A 99 2.89 -18.74 -25.08
C ALA A 99 3.20 -17.34 -24.55
N ALA A 100 2.86 -17.02 -23.30
CA ALA A 100 3.08 -15.69 -22.76
C ALA A 100 4.56 -15.44 -22.45
N ARG A 101 5.04 -14.24 -22.80
CA ARG A 101 6.33 -13.69 -22.41
C ARG A 101 6.11 -12.42 -21.59
N ASP A 102 6.35 -12.52 -20.29
CA ASP A 102 5.98 -11.47 -19.34
C ASP A 102 7.11 -10.44 -19.13
N ILE A 103 6.77 -9.16 -19.24
CA ILE A 103 7.63 -8.02 -18.98
C ILE A 103 7.04 -7.22 -17.82
N LEU A 104 7.78 -7.08 -16.73
CA LEU A 104 7.36 -6.31 -15.55
C LEU A 104 8.03 -4.93 -15.58
N ASP A 105 7.24 -3.86 -15.61
CA ASP A 105 7.74 -2.50 -15.35
C ASP A 105 7.57 -2.18 -13.86
N GLU A 106 8.55 -1.52 -13.25
CA GLU A 106 8.59 -1.24 -11.79
C GLU A 106 8.49 -2.54 -10.98
N SER A 107 9.33 -3.53 -11.34
CA SER A 107 9.23 -4.91 -10.83
C SER A 107 9.43 -5.03 -9.32
N ASP A 108 10.18 -4.12 -8.70
CA ASP A 108 10.36 -4.01 -7.25
C ASP A 108 9.05 -3.73 -6.50
N GLU A 109 8.10 -3.12 -7.19
CA GLU A 109 6.81 -2.71 -6.64
C GLU A 109 5.68 -3.63 -7.09
N VAL A 110 5.72 -4.12 -8.33
CA VAL A 110 4.82 -5.17 -8.83
C VAL A 110 4.97 -6.47 -8.03
N LEU A 111 6.20 -6.83 -7.63
CA LEU A 111 6.49 -8.03 -6.85
C LEU A 111 6.59 -7.76 -5.34
N ASN A 112 6.10 -6.62 -4.87
CA ASN A 112 6.13 -6.29 -3.44
C ASN A 112 5.21 -7.25 -2.67
N VAL A 113 5.76 -7.88 -1.64
CA VAL A 113 5.09 -8.86 -0.75
C VAL A 113 3.78 -8.37 -0.13
N ARG A 114 3.61 -7.05 0.03
CA ARG A 114 2.38 -6.48 0.59
C ARG A 114 1.20 -6.52 -0.38
N TYR A 115 1.43 -6.76 -1.66
CA TYR A 115 0.36 -6.89 -2.64
C TYR A 115 -0.06 -8.35 -2.78
N GLN A 116 -1.33 -8.57 -2.48
CA GLN A 116 -2.03 -9.81 -2.77
C GLN A 116 -3.46 -9.47 -3.19
N LEU A 117 -3.96 -10.22 -4.16
CA LEU A 117 -5.34 -10.16 -4.58
C LEU A 117 -6.09 -11.31 -3.91
N ILE A 118 -7.18 -10.98 -3.23
CA ILE A 118 -7.99 -11.92 -2.47
C ILE A 118 -9.41 -11.98 -3.01
N TYR A 119 -9.88 -13.20 -3.19
CA TYR A 119 -11.23 -13.52 -3.60
C TYR A 119 -11.94 -14.34 -2.53
N THR A 120 -12.95 -13.77 -1.89
CA THR A 120 -13.68 -14.45 -0.82
C THR A 120 -14.70 -15.44 -1.36
N ILE A 121 -14.85 -16.59 -0.68
CA ILE A 121 -15.68 -17.72 -1.08
C ILE A 121 -16.58 -18.18 0.07
N GLY A 122 -17.85 -18.39 -0.25
CA GLY A 122 -18.88 -18.89 0.65
C GLY A 122 -19.88 -17.81 1.06
N ALA A 123 -20.80 -18.20 1.94
CA ALA A 123 -21.73 -17.25 2.54
C ALA A 123 -20.97 -16.33 3.52
N SER A 124 -21.32 -15.04 3.53
CA SER A 124 -20.79 -14.14 4.54
C SER A 124 -21.40 -14.48 5.90
N SER A 125 -20.55 -14.57 6.91
CA SER A 125 -20.94 -14.76 8.30
C SER A 125 -20.38 -13.62 9.14
N PRO A 126 -21.06 -13.20 10.20
CA PRO A 126 -20.46 -12.24 11.11
C PRO A 126 -19.31 -12.89 11.91
N PRO A 127 -18.30 -12.11 12.33
CA PRO A 127 -17.07 -12.62 12.95
C PRO A 127 -17.35 -13.33 14.28
N ASP A 128 -16.41 -14.22 14.65
CA ASP A 128 -16.40 -14.85 15.98
C ASP A 128 -16.32 -13.78 17.08
N GLY A 129 -17.01 -14.04 18.19
CA GLY A 129 -17.05 -13.16 19.36
C GLY A 129 -17.92 -11.92 19.28
N ARG A 130 -18.89 -11.85 18.38
CA ARG A 130 -19.87 -10.75 18.35
C ARG A 130 -20.93 -10.85 19.48
N PRO A 131 -21.50 -9.74 19.95
CA PRO A 131 -21.12 -8.34 19.67
C PRO A 131 -19.95 -7.84 20.54
N TRP A 132 -19.54 -8.62 21.54
CA TRP A 132 -18.55 -8.23 22.54
C TRP A 132 -17.19 -7.90 21.93
N ARG A 133 -16.84 -8.43 20.76
CA ARG A 133 -15.59 -8.13 20.05
C ARG A 133 -15.33 -6.63 19.88
N TRP A 134 -16.29 -5.87 19.36
CA TRP A 134 -16.12 -4.42 19.22
C TRP A 134 -16.47 -3.65 20.48
N GLN A 135 -17.45 -4.12 21.28
CA GLN A 135 -17.86 -3.44 22.51
C GLN A 135 -16.73 -3.44 23.57
N MET A 136 -16.00 -4.56 23.70
CA MET A 136 -14.82 -4.63 24.56
C MET A 136 -13.70 -3.73 24.06
N THR A 137 -13.44 -3.69 22.74
CA THR A 137 -12.47 -2.75 22.17
C THR A 137 -12.84 -1.30 22.50
N GLN A 138 -14.11 -0.93 22.36
CA GLN A 138 -14.61 0.40 22.73
C GLN A 138 -14.44 0.71 24.23
N ALA A 139 -14.66 -0.28 25.10
CA ALA A 139 -14.46 -0.16 26.54
C ALA A 139 -12.97 -0.01 26.91
N VAL A 140 -12.07 -0.73 26.23
CA VAL A 140 -10.61 -0.55 26.36
C VAL A 140 -10.20 0.87 25.95
N PHE A 141 -10.80 1.44 24.88
CA PHE A 141 -10.55 2.84 24.52
C PHE A 141 -11.01 3.82 25.60
N SER A 142 -12.13 3.56 26.28
CA SER A 142 -12.56 4.39 27.43
C SER A 142 -11.59 4.32 28.61
N LEU A 143 -10.86 3.22 28.80
CA LEU A 143 -9.76 3.15 29.76
C LEU A 143 -8.52 3.89 29.25
N LEU A 144 -8.19 3.73 27.97
CA LEU A 144 -7.06 4.40 27.33
C LEU A 144 -7.17 5.91 27.46
N GLU A 145 -8.34 6.49 27.19
CA GLU A 145 -8.60 7.93 27.34
C GLU A 145 -8.22 8.45 28.74
N LYS A 146 -8.59 7.71 29.79
CA LYS A 146 -8.31 8.07 31.19
C LYS A 146 -6.82 7.91 31.54
N VAL A 147 -6.19 6.83 31.05
CA VAL A 147 -4.78 6.52 31.37
C VAL A 147 -3.83 7.46 30.61
N ALA A 148 -4.10 7.74 29.34
CA ALA A 148 -3.26 8.61 28.51
C ALA A 148 -3.13 10.02 29.13
N GLN A 149 -4.21 10.56 29.71
CA GLN A 149 -4.18 11.84 30.42
C GLN A 149 -3.27 11.82 31.66
N ALA A 150 -3.09 10.66 32.30
CA ALA A 150 -2.28 10.51 33.51
C ALA A 150 -0.81 10.15 33.23
N VAL A 151 -0.48 9.71 32.02
CA VAL A 151 0.87 9.26 31.62
C VAL A 151 1.26 9.92 30.29
N PRO A 152 1.55 11.24 30.26
CA PRO A 152 1.83 11.96 29.01
C PRO A 152 3.22 11.64 28.43
N ASP A 153 4.16 11.17 29.25
CA ASP A 153 5.54 10.97 28.83
C ASP A 153 5.64 9.88 27.74
N GLY A 154 6.24 10.22 26.60
CA GLY A 154 6.36 9.32 25.46
C GLY A 154 5.10 9.17 24.61
N LEU A 155 4.03 9.93 24.91
CA LEU A 155 2.80 10.00 24.12
C LEU A 155 2.63 11.38 23.46
N GLU A 156 1.93 11.39 22.34
CA GLU A 156 1.39 12.61 21.72
C GLU A 156 -0.13 12.57 21.87
N ILE A 157 -0.68 13.56 22.57
CA ILE A 157 -2.11 13.66 22.88
C ILE A 157 -2.63 14.97 22.30
N GLY A 158 -3.52 14.86 21.32
CA GLY A 158 -4.18 15.99 20.67
C GLY A 158 -5.11 16.73 21.62
N LEU A 159 -5.24 18.03 21.39
CA LEU A 159 -6.13 18.89 22.17
C LEU A 159 -7.60 18.48 21.98
N VAL A 160 -8.31 18.35 23.09
CA VAL A 160 -9.76 18.10 23.09
C VAL A 160 -10.48 19.44 22.98
N ALA A 161 -11.07 19.71 21.81
CA ALA A 161 -11.76 20.97 21.53
C ALA A 161 -13.27 20.88 21.76
N LYS A 162 -13.84 19.67 21.82
CA LYS A 162 -15.29 19.42 21.91
C LYS A 162 -15.65 18.57 23.14
N PRO A 163 -16.86 18.70 23.69
CA PRO A 163 -17.31 17.88 24.81
C PRO A 163 -17.27 16.39 24.46
N CYS A 164 -16.77 15.57 25.41
CA CYS A 164 -16.72 14.11 25.28
C CYS A 164 -16.00 13.60 24.01
N GLN A 165 -15.14 14.43 23.42
CA GLN A 165 -14.32 14.05 22.27
C GLN A 165 -13.15 13.19 22.74
N PHE A 166 -13.03 12.02 22.13
CA PHE A 166 -11.89 11.14 22.37
C PHE A 166 -10.59 11.80 21.85
N PRO A 167 -9.54 11.91 22.69
CA PRO A 167 -8.32 12.60 22.32
C PRO A 167 -7.54 11.81 21.27
N MET A 168 -7.01 12.50 20.25
CA MET A 168 -6.08 11.88 19.33
C MET A 168 -4.83 11.44 20.08
N THR A 169 -4.56 10.13 20.11
CA THR A 169 -3.47 9.57 20.92
C THR A 169 -2.51 8.82 20.03
N ARG A 170 -1.21 9.11 20.15
CA ARG A 170 -0.13 8.38 19.49
C ARG A 170 0.95 8.01 20.50
N ILE A 171 1.55 6.83 20.30
CA ILE A 171 2.74 6.41 21.04
C ILE A 171 3.97 6.87 20.26
N ILE A 172 4.83 7.66 20.89
CA ILE A 172 6.04 8.21 20.28
C ILE A 172 7.27 7.40 20.65
N THR A 173 7.35 6.92 21.89
CA THR A 173 8.46 6.09 22.37
C THR A 173 8.01 4.68 22.74
N PRO A 174 8.88 3.66 22.59
CA PRO A 174 8.61 2.30 23.05
C PRO A 174 8.22 2.25 24.53
N GLU A 175 8.94 3.00 25.36
CA GLU A 175 8.77 3.03 26.82
C GLU A 175 7.40 3.61 27.20
N GLY A 176 7.01 4.75 26.59
CA GLY A 176 5.69 5.35 26.83
C GLY A 176 4.55 4.43 26.40
N GLY A 177 4.75 3.64 25.35
CA GLY A 177 3.79 2.62 24.95
C GLY A 177 3.66 1.47 25.95
N GLN A 178 4.79 0.99 26.48
CA GLN A 178 4.79 -0.04 27.52
C GLN A 178 4.09 0.45 28.79
N ASP A 179 4.39 1.68 29.23
CA ASP A 179 3.78 2.28 30.41
C ASP A 179 2.27 2.49 30.24
N LEU A 180 1.83 3.00 29.09
CA LEU A 180 0.42 3.18 28.75
C LEU A 180 -0.34 1.85 28.77
N LEU A 181 0.13 0.87 28.00
CA LEU A 181 -0.56 -0.42 27.84
C LEU A 181 -0.52 -1.23 29.14
N GLY A 182 0.61 -1.26 29.84
CA GLY A 182 0.74 -1.91 31.15
C GLY A 182 -0.16 -1.29 32.21
N SER A 183 -0.34 0.03 32.19
CA SER A 183 -1.26 0.73 33.10
C SER A 183 -2.73 0.41 32.79
N ILE A 184 -3.10 0.28 31.52
CA ILE A 184 -4.45 -0.16 31.14
C ILE A 184 -4.69 -1.60 31.62
N VAL A 185 -3.75 -2.52 31.37
CA VAL A 185 -3.84 -3.92 31.87
C VAL A 185 -3.99 -3.95 33.39
N ARG A 186 -3.24 -3.12 34.12
CA ARG A 186 -3.38 -2.99 35.59
C ARG A 186 -4.78 -2.53 35.99
N LYS A 187 -5.36 -1.55 35.30
CA LYS A 187 -6.75 -1.11 35.56
C LYS A 187 -7.77 -2.21 35.28
N ILE A 188 -7.56 -2.99 34.21
CA ILE A 188 -8.45 -4.11 33.88
C ILE A 188 -8.41 -5.17 34.99
N VAL A 189 -7.22 -5.60 35.40
CA VAL A 189 -7.05 -6.77 36.29
C VAL A 189 -7.14 -6.42 37.77
N ALA A 190 -6.49 -5.34 38.21
CA ALA A 190 -6.41 -4.99 39.63
C ALA A 190 -7.61 -4.14 40.10
N GLU A 191 -8.11 -3.23 39.25
CA GLU A 191 -9.24 -2.34 39.55
C GLU A 191 -10.59 -2.86 38.99
N ASP A 192 -10.60 -4.03 38.37
CA ASP A 192 -11.80 -4.63 37.75
C ASP A 192 -12.43 -3.72 36.66
N GLY A 193 -11.58 -3.02 35.90
CA GLY A 193 -12.00 -1.93 35.01
C GLY A 193 -12.92 -2.31 33.86
N LEU A 194 -13.12 -3.61 33.60
CA LEU A 194 -14.04 -4.15 32.59
C LEU A 194 -15.06 -5.14 33.18
N GLN A 195 -15.44 -4.94 34.45
CA GLN A 195 -16.35 -5.80 35.22
C GLN A 195 -17.66 -6.20 34.51
N GLU A 196 -18.17 -5.37 33.60
CA GLU A 196 -19.37 -5.64 32.80
C GLU A 196 -19.19 -6.85 31.86
N TRP A 197 -17.95 -7.10 31.42
CA TRP A 197 -17.59 -8.18 30.49
C TRP A 197 -16.90 -9.33 31.23
N ILE A 198 -15.87 -9.00 32.00
CA ILE A 198 -15.08 -9.97 32.77
C ILE A 198 -14.71 -9.36 34.11
N SER A 199 -14.96 -10.10 35.20
CA SER A 199 -14.64 -9.65 36.55
C SER A 199 -13.54 -10.50 37.19
N PHE A 200 -12.56 -9.83 37.77
CA PHE A 200 -11.41 -10.40 38.46
C PHE A 200 -11.48 -10.26 39.99
N ARG A 201 -12.61 -9.79 40.53
CA ARG A 201 -12.78 -9.59 42.00
C ARG A 201 -12.54 -10.86 42.81
N ASN A 202 -12.94 -12.01 42.28
CA ASN A 202 -12.83 -13.30 42.95
C ASN A 202 -11.50 -14.02 42.64
N TYR A 203 -10.65 -13.43 41.80
CA TYR A 203 -9.36 -14.01 41.46
C TYR A 203 -8.38 -13.70 42.60
N SER A 204 -7.65 -14.72 43.03
CA SER A 204 -6.49 -14.54 43.92
C SER A 204 -5.41 -13.68 43.25
N GLU A 205 -4.52 -13.08 44.04
CA GLU A 205 -3.40 -12.29 43.48
C GLU A 205 -2.48 -13.11 42.57
N ALA A 206 -2.34 -14.42 42.83
CA ALA A 206 -1.62 -15.32 41.94
C ALA A 206 -2.33 -15.48 40.59
N GLN A 207 -3.65 -15.67 40.59
CA GLN A 207 -4.43 -15.76 39.35
C GLN A 207 -4.43 -14.44 38.58
N LYS A 208 -4.54 -13.29 39.26
CA LYS A 208 -4.41 -11.96 38.64
C LYS A 208 -3.04 -11.74 38.01
N ALA A 209 -1.97 -12.23 38.64
CA ALA A 209 -0.63 -12.18 38.06
C ALA A 209 -0.52 -13.01 36.78
N ILE A 210 -1.14 -14.21 36.75
CA ILE A 210 -1.22 -15.06 35.54
C ILE A 210 -1.99 -14.32 34.42
N VAL A 211 -3.16 -13.76 34.72
CA VAL A 211 -3.94 -12.96 33.74
C VAL A 211 -3.11 -11.78 33.22
N SER A 212 -2.45 -11.04 34.11
CA SER A 212 -1.63 -9.88 33.72
C SER A 212 -0.49 -10.29 32.79
N ARG A 213 0.14 -11.45 33.04
CA ARG A 213 1.19 -11.98 32.17
C ARG A 213 0.61 -12.42 30.82
N PHE A 214 -0.50 -13.13 30.83
CA PHE A 214 -1.20 -13.58 29.63
C PHE A 214 -1.61 -12.43 28.70
N LEU A 215 -2.00 -11.29 29.26
CA LEU A 215 -2.34 -10.09 28.49
C LEU A 215 -1.12 -9.30 27.99
N GLN A 216 0.07 -9.49 28.56
CA GLN A 216 1.26 -8.71 28.19
C GLN A 216 2.31 -9.51 27.42
N GLN A 217 2.24 -10.85 27.46
CA GLN A 217 3.23 -11.73 26.87
C GLN A 217 2.61 -12.66 25.83
N VAL A 218 3.30 -12.78 24.70
CA VAL A 218 2.90 -13.66 23.61
C VAL A 218 3.15 -15.14 23.97
N THR A 219 4.24 -15.43 24.67
CA THR A 219 4.61 -16.78 25.13
C THR A 219 4.17 -16.99 26.57
N VAL A 220 3.31 -17.97 26.80
CA VAL A 220 2.74 -18.34 28.11
C VAL A 220 2.81 -19.87 28.23
N SER A 221 2.99 -20.42 29.45
CA SER A 221 3.06 -21.88 29.61
C SER A 221 1.70 -22.55 29.40
N SER A 222 1.71 -23.81 28.99
CA SER A 222 0.47 -24.59 28.83
C SER A 222 -0.28 -24.74 30.15
N GLU A 223 0.41 -24.85 31.30
CA GLU A 223 -0.26 -24.93 32.60
C GLU A 223 -0.98 -23.63 32.94
N GLU A 224 -0.37 -22.48 32.63
CA GLU A 224 -1.00 -21.17 32.85
C GLU A 224 -2.25 -20.99 31.96
N ASP A 225 -2.21 -21.47 30.72
CA ASP A 225 -3.37 -21.47 29.81
C ASP A 225 -4.51 -22.34 30.33
N GLU A 226 -4.21 -23.57 30.78
CA GLU A 226 -5.20 -24.49 31.35
C GLU A 226 -5.88 -23.89 32.59
N VAL A 227 -5.10 -23.32 33.52
CA VAL A 227 -5.64 -22.63 34.70
C VAL A 227 -6.56 -21.49 34.29
N LEU A 228 -6.18 -20.67 33.31
CA LEU A 228 -7.00 -19.56 32.84
C LEU A 228 -8.30 -20.02 32.19
N ARG A 229 -8.29 -21.14 31.45
CA ARG A 229 -9.50 -21.73 30.87
C ARG A 229 -10.46 -22.20 31.96
N GLU A 230 -9.95 -22.89 32.96
CA GLU A 230 -10.76 -23.41 34.06
C GLU A 230 -11.44 -22.28 34.84
N ILE A 231 -10.67 -21.25 35.22
CA ILE A 231 -11.20 -20.17 36.06
C ILE A 231 -12.08 -19.18 35.30
N SER A 232 -11.87 -19.02 33.98
CA SER A 232 -12.60 -18.05 33.17
C SER A 232 -13.82 -18.66 32.47
N GLY A 233 -13.86 -19.99 32.32
CA GLY A 233 -14.98 -20.73 31.73
C GLY A 233 -15.39 -20.20 30.36
N ASP A 234 -16.68 -19.91 30.22
CA ASP A 234 -17.32 -19.32 29.03
C ASP A 234 -16.78 -17.93 28.66
N ARG A 235 -16.14 -17.23 29.59
CA ARG A 235 -15.55 -15.90 29.34
C ARG A 235 -14.12 -15.96 28.81
N PHE A 236 -13.53 -17.13 28.62
CA PHE A 236 -12.16 -17.25 28.09
C PHE A 236 -11.98 -16.53 26.74
N GLY A 237 -13.01 -16.51 25.88
CA GLY A 237 -13.01 -15.73 24.64
C GLY A 237 -12.78 -14.22 24.83
N HIS A 238 -13.24 -13.65 25.94
CA HIS A 238 -13.02 -12.25 26.30
C HIS A 238 -11.54 -12.02 26.67
N LEU A 239 -10.90 -12.98 27.35
CA LEU A 239 -9.45 -12.92 27.64
C LEU A 239 -8.61 -13.04 26.37
N LEU A 240 -8.99 -13.91 25.43
CA LEU A 240 -8.31 -14.04 24.15
C LEU A 240 -8.36 -12.74 23.34
N LEU A 241 -9.51 -12.07 23.31
CA LEU A 241 -9.64 -10.77 22.66
C LEU A 241 -8.74 -9.71 23.30
N LEU A 242 -8.73 -9.61 24.63
CA LEU A 242 -7.83 -8.71 25.35
C LEU A 242 -6.36 -9.07 25.06
N ARG A 243 -6.01 -10.35 25.03
CA ARG A 243 -4.66 -10.83 24.68
C ARG A 243 -4.26 -10.39 23.26
N GLY A 244 -5.19 -10.42 22.31
CA GLY A 244 -4.99 -9.86 20.98
C GLY A 244 -4.64 -8.37 21.01
N LEU A 245 -5.46 -7.58 21.71
CA LEU A 245 -5.29 -6.12 21.82
C LEU A 245 -3.95 -5.73 22.44
N PHE A 246 -3.50 -6.47 23.47
CA PHE A 246 -2.31 -6.15 24.25
C PHE A 246 -1.08 -6.99 23.87
N ALA A 247 -1.04 -8.28 24.18
CA ALA A 247 0.13 -9.14 23.98
C ALA A 247 0.51 -9.29 22.51
N HIS A 248 -0.48 -9.43 21.62
CA HIS A 248 -0.22 -9.50 20.17
C HIS A 248 -0.02 -8.11 19.54
N GLY A 249 -0.04 -7.03 20.33
CA GLY A 249 0.42 -5.70 19.89
C GLY A 249 -0.52 -4.97 18.94
N ILE A 250 -1.79 -5.35 18.83
CA ILE A 250 -2.75 -4.65 17.96
C ILE A 250 -2.88 -3.17 18.35
N LEU A 251 -3.05 -2.87 19.64
CA LEU A 251 -3.15 -1.49 20.12
C LEU A 251 -1.83 -0.74 19.95
N ASP A 252 -0.71 -1.38 20.29
CA ASP A 252 0.63 -0.79 20.13
C ASP A 252 0.90 -0.41 18.66
N LEU A 253 0.66 -1.33 17.73
CA LEU A 253 0.84 -1.12 16.31
C LEU A 253 -0.11 -0.05 15.77
N SER A 254 -1.36 -0.01 16.24
CA SER A 254 -2.35 0.99 15.81
C SER A 254 -2.00 2.41 16.27
N LEU A 255 -1.50 2.56 17.50
CA LEU A 255 -1.21 3.87 18.11
C LEU A 255 0.22 4.37 17.83
N ARG A 256 1.19 3.46 17.70
CA ARG A 256 2.59 3.79 17.36
C ARG A 256 2.83 3.77 15.85
N GLY A 257 2.37 2.71 15.19
CA GLY A 257 2.77 2.36 13.84
C GLY A 257 1.83 2.80 12.73
N LYS A 258 0.64 3.32 13.03
CA LYS A 258 -0.32 3.79 12.03
C LYS A 258 -0.71 5.26 12.30
N ARG A 259 -0.77 6.07 11.25
CA ARG A 259 -1.14 7.48 11.27
C ARG A 259 -2.53 7.65 10.64
N TRP A 260 -3.47 8.26 11.36
CA TRP A 260 -4.80 8.55 10.82
C TRP A 260 -4.71 9.56 9.66
N ARG A 261 -5.52 9.34 8.63
CA ARG A 261 -5.52 10.02 7.33
C ARG A 261 -4.25 9.88 6.52
N VAL A 262 -3.26 9.09 6.94
CA VAL A 262 -1.95 8.93 6.27
C VAL A 262 -1.71 7.45 5.93
N ASP A 263 -1.81 6.58 6.94
CA ASP A 263 -1.75 5.12 6.77
C ASP A 263 -3.15 4.48 6.75
N TYR A 264 -4.15 5.13 7.33
CA TYR A 264 -5.52 4.64 7.37
C TYR A 264 -6.56 5.74 7.53
N GLY A 265 -7.83 5.47 7.18
CA GLY A 265 -8.96 6.38 7.39
C GLY A 265 -10.25 5.82 6.80
N LEU A 266 -11.26 6.68 6.59
CA LEU A 266 -12.55 6.28 6.04
C LEU A 266 -12.66 6.62 4.55
N ASP A 267 -13.10 5.63 3.75
CA ASP A 267 -13.64 5.86 2.42
C ASP A 267 -15.10 5.41 2.37
N VAL A 268 -15.98 6.27 2.87
CA VAL A 268 -17.43 6.00 3.00
C VAL A 268 -18.15 5.73 1.68
N ARG A 269 -17.50 6.00 0.53
CA ARG A 269 -18.04 5.64 -0.78
C ARG A 269 -17.95 4.14 -1.05
N ARG A 270 -16.96 3.47 -0.44
CA ARG A 270 -16.71 2.03 -0.58
C ARG A 270 -17.18 1.24 0.63
N THR A 271 -16.78 1.66 1.82
CA THR A 271 -17.08 0.93 3.06
C THR A 271 -17.15 1.89 4.25
N MET A 272 -17.92 1.52 5.27
CA MET A 272 -17.94 2.26 6.53
C MET A 272 -16.79 1.85 7.48
N LEU A 273 -15.97 0.87 7.11
CA LEU A 273 -14.80 0.42 7.87
C LEU A 273 -13.55 1.25 7.50
N ALA A 274 -12.54 1.24 8.37
CA ALA A 274 -11.25 1.85 8.07
C ALA A 274 -10.53 1.10 6.95
N VAL A 275 -9.88 1.86 6.07
CA VAL A 275 -9.15 1.36 4.91
C VAL A 275 -7.70 1.88 4.92
N PRO A 276 -6.73 1.16 4.33
CA PRO A 276 -5.36 1.65 4.17
C PRO A 276 -5.29 2.88 3.27
N TYR A 277 -4.37 3.78 3.57
CA TYR A 277 -4.11 4.99 2.78
C TYR A 277 -2.71 4.89 2.16
N ARG A 278 -2.58 5.36 0.92
CA ARG A 278 -1.27 5.41 0.21
C ARG A 278 -0.55 6.73 0.44
N ALA A 279 -1.32 7.78 0.70
CA ALA A 279 -0.84 9.10 1.05
C ALA A 279 -1.87 9.79 1.95
N LYS A 280 -1.52 10.98 2.42
CA LYS A 280 -2.42 11.80 3.22
C LYS A 280 -3.72 12.04 2.45
N ASP A 281 -4.85 11.70 3.05
CA ASP A 281 -6.19 11.82 2.47
C ASP A 281 -6.44 11.04 1.17
N ALA A 282 -5.56 10.10 0.85
CA ALA A 282 -5.62 9.29 -0.35
C ALA A 282 -5.83 7.81 0.03
N PRO A 283 -7.08 7.34 0.16
CA PRO A 283 -7.37 5.94 0.42
C PRO A 283 -6.83 5.07 -0.72
N ALA A 284 -6.31 3.90 -0.36
CA ALA A 284 -5.91 2.91 -1.33
C ALA A 284 -7.15 2.37 -2.05
N ALA A 285 -7.16 2.43 -3.38
CA ALA A 285 -8.36 2.21 -4.20
C ALA A 285 -9.11 0.88 -3.92
N ARG A 286 -8.41 -0.19 -3.53
CA ARG A 286 -9.00 -1.52 -3.26
C ARG A 286 -8.41 -2.26 -2.06
N ALA A 287 -7.53 -1.62 -1.29
CA ALA A 287 -6.90 -2.29 -0.17
C ALA A 287 -7.82 -2.27 1.06
N GLU A 288 -7.85 -3.36 1.80
CA GLU A 288 -8.44 -3.53 3.12
C GLU A 288 -7.37 -4.08 4.07
N PHE A 289 -7.59 -3.93 5.38
CA PHE A 289 -6.74 -4.60 6.36
C PHE A 289 -7.18 -6.05 6.50
N GLY A 290 -6.25 -7.00 6.49
CA GLY A 290 -6.59 -8.43 6.57
C GLY A 290 -7.01 -8.89 7.97
N HIS A 291 -6.59 -8.18 9.01
CA HIS A 291 -6.81 -8.61 10.40
C HIS A 291 -8.11 -7.99 10.99
N PRO A 292 -9.07 -8.80 11.48
CA PRO A 292 -10.38 -8.32 11.92
C PRO A 292 -10.29 -7.29 13.07
N ASP A 293 -9.50 -7.58 14.11
CA ASP A 293 -9.37 -6.67 15.25
C ASP A 293 -8.59 -5.39 14.92
N MET A 294 -7.65 -5.43 13.97
CA MET A 294 -7.00 -4.23 13.44
C MET A 294 -8.01 -3.34 12.73
N ILE A 295 -8.90 -3.90 11.90
CA ILE A 295 -9.98 -3.15 11.24
C ILE A 295 -10.88 -2.49 12.29
N ILE A 296 -11.31 -3.23 13.32
CA ILE A 296 -12.19 -2.70 14.37
C ILE A 296 -11.52 -1.52 15.09
N VAL A 297 -10.27 -1.69 15.53
CA VAL A 297 -9.49 -0.67 16.23
C VAL A 297 -9.32 0.58 15.36
N LEU A 298 -8.88 0.44 14.12
CA LEU A 298 -8.67 1.56 13.20
C LEU A 298 -9.99 2.23 12.78
N THR A 299 -11.08 1.47 12.68
CA THR A 299 -12.43 2.01 12.42
C THR A 299 -12.87 2.88 13.59
N CYS A 300 -12.80 2.37 14.83
CA CYS A 300 -13.10 3.14 16.03
C CYS A 300 -12.32 4.45 16.06
N LEU A 301 -10.98 4.39 15.91
CA LEU A 301 -10.12 5.58 15.89
C LEU A 301 -10.52 6.56 14.78
N SER A 302 -10.85 6.07 13.59
CA SER A 302 -11.21 6.95 12.46
C SER A 302 -12.49 7.75 12.72
N TYR A 303 -13.49 7.14 13.35
CA TYR A 303 -14.73 7.84 13.72
C TYR A 303 -14.56 8.71 14.96
N TYR A 304 -13.76 8.29 15.95
CA TYR A 304 -13.43 9.12 17.11
C TYR A 304 -12.74 10.43 16.69
N TYR A 305 -11.81 10.35 15.73
CA TYR A 305 -11.06 11.51 15.26
C TYR A 305 -11.85 12.35 14.24
N GLY A 306 -12.59 11.69 13.34
CA GLY A 306 -13.36 12.37 12.29
C GLY A 306 -14.73 12.91 12.74
N GLY A 307 -15.33 12.31 13.76
CA GLY A 307 -16.71 12.54 14.15
C GLY A 307 -17.73 11.96 13.16
N LEU A 308 -19.01 12.05 13.52
CA LEU A 308 -20.12 11.62 12.66
C LEU A 308 -20.56 12.72 11.70
N THR A 309 -20.95 12.35 10.49
CA THR A 309 -21.65 13.26 9.56
C THR A 309 -23.12 13.43 9.95
N ASP A 310 -23.79 14.47 9.45
CA ASP A 310 -25.20 14.74 9.74
C ASP A 310 -26.11 13.56 9.35
N PRO A 311 -25.93 12.90 8.20
CA PRO A 311 -26.68 11.68 7.88
C PRO A 311 -26.43 10.53 8.87
N GLN A 312 -25.20 10.40 9.37
CA GLN A 312 -24.84 9.36 10.35
C GLN A 312 -25.46 9.65 11.72
N LEU A 313 -25.42 10.90 12.19
CA LEU A 313 -26.11 11.31 13.42
C LEU A 313 -27.63 11.08 13.32
N ASN A 314 -28.22 11.40 12.16
CA ASN A 314 -29.61 11.08 11.88
C ASN A 314 -29.90 9.58 11.98
N ALA A 315 -29.03 8.74 11.41
CA ALA A 315 -29.15 7.30 11.53
C ALA A 315 -29.04 6.84 12.99
N SER A 316 -28.11 7.40 13.77
CA SER A 316 -27.98 7.11 15.20
C SER A 316 -29.25 7.43 15.98
N PHE A 317 -29.89 8.60 15.74
CA PHE A 317 -31.15 8.93 16.40
C PHE A 317 -32.30 8.02 15.98
N LYS A 318 -32.37 7.61 14.71
CA LYS A 318 -33.36 6.63 14.25
C LYS A 318 -33.18 5.28 14.93
N LEU A 319 -31.94 4.81 15.09
CA LEU A 319 -31.63 3.57 15.80
C LEU A 319 -31.95 3.70 17.30
N LEU A 320 -31.59 4.82 17.91
CA LEU A 320 -31.89 5.14 19.31
C LEU A 320 -33.39 5.07 19.60
N LEU A 321 -34.21 5.75 18.80
CA LEU A 321 -35.67 5.79 18.98
C LEU A 321 -36.34 4.42 18.83
N ASN A 322 -35.70 3.49 18.11
CA ASN A 322 -36.17 2.11 17.94
C ASN A 322 -35.54 1.12 18.94
N SER A 323 -34.69 1.58 19.86
CA SER A 323 -34.05 0.74 20.88
C SER A 323 -34.98 0.45 22.06
N ASP A 324 -34.63 -0.57 22.86
CA ASP A 324 -35.44 -0.99 24.01
C ASP A 324 -35.57 0.08 25.10
N ASN A 325 -34.54 0.91 25.30
CA ASN A 325 -34.54 1.98 26.29
C ASN A 325 -33.89 3.28 25.77
N PRO A 326 -34.59 4.03 24.89
CA PRO A 326 -34.05 5.21 24.22
C PRO A 326 -33.65 6.33 25.19
N GLU A 327 -34.42 6.53 26.26
CA GLU A 327 -34.14 7.59 27.23
C GLU A 327 -32.86 7.30 28.01
N ALA A 328 -32.68 6.09 28.54
CA ALA A 328 -31.46 5.74 29.27
C ALA A 328 -30.21 5.84 28.40
N GLN A 329 -30.31 5.44 27.13
CA GLN A 329 -29.21 5.53 26.18
C GLN A 329 -28.89 7.00 25.81
N TYR A 330 -29.91 7.84 25.64
CA TYR A 330 -29.70 9.28 25.43
C TYR A 330 -29.06 9.95 26.66
N GLN A 331 -29.54 9.63 27.87
CA GLN A 331 -28.92 10.10 29.11
C GLN A 331 -27.45 9.70 29.20
N TYR A 332 -27.10 8.49 28.76
CA TYR A 332 -25.72 8.05 28.69
C TYR A 332 -24.89 8.91 27.71
N TRP A 333 -25.44 9.29 26.56
CA TRP A 333 -24.76 10.17 25.60
C TRP A 333 -24.44 11.55 26.19
N VAL A 334 -25.38 12.13 26.95
CA VAL A 334 -25.23 13.51 27.44
C VAL A 334 -24.56 13.63 28.82
N LYS A 335 -24.37 12.51 29.53
CA LYS A 335 -23.82 12.46 30.92
C LYS A 335 -22.52 13.23 31.13
N GLY A 336 -21.65 13.32 30.12
CA GLY A 336 -20.34 13.98 30.20
C GLY A 336 -20.31 15.42 29.64
N ILE A 337 -21.43 15.97 29.17
CA ILE A 337 -21.47 17.29 28.54
C ILE A 337 -21.68 18.37 29.60
N ASN A 338 -20.66 19.21 29.80
CA ASN A 338 -20.76 20.36 30.70
C ASN A 338 -21.64 21.46 30.08
N ASN A 339 -22.46 22.13 30.91
CA ASN A 339 -23.37 23.22 30.50
C ASN A 339 -24.38 22.84 29.40
N LEU A 340 -24.91 21.61 29.46
CA LEU A 340 -25.97 21.17 28.56
C LEU A 340 -27.25 22.02 28.76
N PRO A 341 -27.85 22.59 27.70
CA PRO A 341 -29.12 23.29 27.81
C PRO A 341 -30.21 22.37 28.40
N PRO A 342 -31.08 22.85 29.32
CA PRO A 342 -32.10 22.03 29.96
C PRO A 342 -33.02 21.30 28.97
N ASP A 343 -33.34 21.94 27.86
CA ASP A 343 -34.20 21.39 26.81
C ASP A 343 -33.55 20.22 26.06
N LEU A 344 -32.21 20.15 26.07
CA LEU A 344 -31.44 19.05 25.47
C LEU A 344 -31.08 17.96 26.48
N ALA A 345 -31.46 18.10 27.75
CA ALA A 345 -31.11 17.15 28.80
C ALA A 345 -31.91 15.85 28.73
N ASN A 346 -33.07 15.83 28.06
CA ASN A 346 -33.91 14.64 27.95
C ASN A 346 -34.34 14.43 26.50
N LEU A 347 -34.56 13.17 26.11
CA LEU A 347 -34.91 12.84 24.72
C LEU A 347 -36.23 13.49 24.29
N ARG A 348 -37.18 13.63 25.23
CA ARG A 348 -38.48 14.29 25.00
C ARG A 348 -38.39 15.79 24.67
N GLY A 349 -37.29 16.45 25.04
CA GLY A 349 -37.07 17.87 24.76
C GLY A 349 -36.48 18.14 23.37
N LEU A 350 -36.08 17.10 22.65
CA LEU A 350 -35.51 17.22 21.30
C LEU A 350 -36.60 17.26 20.24
N ASN A 351 -36.60 18.31 19.42
CA ASN A 351 -37.37 18.33 18.19
C ASN A 351 -36.44 17.99 17.00
N LEU A 352 -36.36 16.70 16.66
CA LEU A 352 -35.49 16.23 15.57
C LEU A 352 -35.99 16.60 14.16
N ASP A 353 -37.21 17.12 14.05
CA ASP A 353 -37.79 17.67 12.83
C ASP A 353 -37.46 19.16 12.64
N ASP A 354 -37.07 19.85 13.72
CA ASP A 354 -36.54 21.21 13.66
C ASP A 354 -35.09 21.18 13.14
N PHE A 355 -34.94 21.56 11.87
CA PHE A 355 -33.63 21.60 11.21
C PHE A 355 -32.65 22.55 11.89
N GLU A 356 -33.11 23.67 12.44
CA GLU A 356 -32.25 24.68 13.05
C GLU A 356 -31.73 24.21 14.41
N GLN A 357 -32.63 23.74 15.29
CA GLN A 357 -32.23 23.17 16.59
C GLN A 357 -31.26 21.99 16.39
N LYS A 358 -31.56 21.14 15.42
CA LYS A 358 -30.77 19.96 15.11
C LYS A 358 -29.37 20.29 14.60
N THR A 359 -29.24 21.20 13.63
CA THR A 359 -27.94 21.50 12.99
C THR A 359 -27.09 22.46 13.78
N ARG A 360 -27.70 23.40 14.52
CA ARG A 360 -26.97 24.41 15.29
C ARG A 360 -26.67 23.96 16.71
N ASP A 361 -27.62 23.28 17.35
CA ASP A 361 -27.56 23.06 18.80
C ASP A 361 -27.25 21.59 19.14
N VAL A 362 -27.92 20.61 18.52
CA VAL A 362 -27.76 19.18 18.87
C VAL A 362 -26.54 18.54 18.19
N PHE A 363 -26.45 18.62 16.86
CA PHE A 363 -25.43 17.90 16.10
C PHE A 363 -23.99 18.34 16.44
N PRO A 364 -23.69 19.64 16.60
CA PRO A 364 -22.34 20.06 16.99
C PRO A 364 -21.91 19.56 18.38
N LEU A 365 -22.85 19.34 19.30
CA LEU A 365 -22.58 18.78 20.64
C LEU A 365 -22.28 17.28 20.58
N LEU A 366 -23.00 16.54 19.73
CA LEU A 366 -22.95 15.07 19.70
C LEU A 366 -22.00 14.50 18.64
N ARG A 367 -21.59 15.29 17.65
CA ARG A 367 -20.78 14.85 16.50
C ARG A 367 -19.51 14.10 16.88
N TYR A 368 -18.81 14.58 17.90
CA TYR A 368 -17.55 14.04 18.38
C TYR A 368 -17.70 13.26 19.69
N ASN A 369 -18.93 13.11 20.19
CA ASN A 369 -19.18 12.45 21.45
C ASN A 369 -18.91 10.94 21.30
N LYS A 370 -17.93 10.43 22.05
CA LYS A 370 -17.50 9.03 21.96
C LYS A 370 -18.67 8.06 22.19
N ALA A 371 -19.57 8.32 23.14
CA ALA A 371 -20.69 7.42 23.43
C ALA A 371 -21.68 7.30 22.26
N VAL A 372 -21.91 8.40 21.53
CA VAL A 372 -22.76 8.41 20.32
C VAL A 372 -22.07 7.67 19.18
N ILE A 373 -20.75 7.86 19.03
CA ILE A 373 -19.94 7.16 18.05
C ILE A 373 -19.90 5.65 18.34
N ASP A 374 -19.67 5.25 19.59
CA ASP A 374 -19.67 3.86 20.03
C ASP A 374 -21.00 3.18 19.66
N PHE A 375 -22.12 3.85 19.93
CA PHE A 375 -23.46 3.38 19.57
C PHE A 375 -23.63 3.26 18.05
N TYR A 376 -23.27 4.28 17.27
CA TYR A 376 -23.35 4.22 15.81
C TYR A 376 -22.53 3.06 15.24
N LEU A 377 -21.31 2.86 15.75
CA LEU A 377 -20.45 1.78 15.33
C LEU A 377 -21.01 0.41 15.67
N SER A 378 -21.51 0.24 16.90
CA SER A 378 -22.01 -1.03 17.44
C SER A 378 -23.37 -1.44 16.87
N GLU A 379 -24.23 -0.48 16.54
CA GLU A 379 -25.60 -0.75 16.08
C GLU A 379 -25.76 -0.65 14.55
N CYS A 380 -24.86 0.07 13.86
CA CYS A 380 -24.95 0.27 12.41
C CYS A 380 -23.74 -0.31 11.66
N VAL A 381 -22.53 0.15 11.99
CA VAL A 381 -21.35 -0.11 11.15
C VAL A 381 -20.90 -1.56 11.24
N PHE A 382 -20.53 -2.04 12.44
CA PHE A 382 -19.99 -3.40 12.59
C PHE A 382 -21.02 -4.48 12.29
N PRO A 383 -22.29 -4.40 12.73
CA PRO A 383 -23.29 -5.40 12.38
C PRO A 383 -23.54 -5.53 10.89
N LYS A 384 -23.33 -4.47 10.10
CA LYS A 384 -23.53 -4.47 8.65
C LYS A 384 -22.27 -4.87 7.88
N GLU A 385 -21.13 -4.28 8.20
CA GLU A 385 -19.93 -4.32 7.36
C GLU A 385 -18.85 -5.28 7.89
N ALA A 386 -18.78 -5.57 9.19
CA ALA A 386 -17.82 -6.54 9.74
C ALA A 386 -18.30 -7.96 9.42
N ARG A 387 -17.90 -8.45 8.25
CA ARG A 387 -18.27 -9.76 7.69
C ARG A 387 -17.02 -10.55 7.33
N GLU A 388 -17.03 -11.82 7.69
CA GLU A 388 -16.01 -12.80 7.34
C GLU A 388 -16.60 -13.81 6.36
N PHE A 389 -15.73 -14.45 5.58
CA PHE A 389 -16.08 -15.56 4.73
C PHE A 389 -15.29 -16.79 5.16
N LYS A 390 -15.82 -17.97 4.88
CA LYS A 390 -15.21 -19.21 5.33
C LYS A 390 -13.88 -19.48 4.62
N HIS A 391 -13.83 -19.22 3.31
CA HIS A 391 -12.66 -19.46 2.49
C HIS A 391 -12.30 -18.24 1.63
N LYS A 392 -11.06 -18.20 1.16
CA LYS A 392 -10.57 -17.26 0.16
C LYS A 392 -9.68 -17.97 -0.87
N LEU A 393 -9.57 -17.39 -2.05
CA LEU A 393 -8.47 -17.64 -2.99
C LEU A 393 -7.53 -16.46 -2.92
N THR A 394 -6.23 -16.71 -2.99
CA THR A 394 -5.22 -15.66 -3.07
C THR A 394 -4.34 -15.82 -4.31
N THR A 395 -3.90 -14.69 -4.85
CA THR A 395 -2.79 -14.63 -5.79
C THR A 395 -1.87 -13.49 -5.40
N ASN A 396 -0.56 -13.71 -5.49
CA ASN A 396 0.44 -12.74 -5.06
C ASN A 396 1.68 -12.77 -5.97
N ALA A 397 2.77 -12.15 -5.53
CA ALA A 397 4.02 -12.05 -6.28
C ALA A 397 4.59 -13.43 -6.69
N TRP A 398 4.40 -14.48 -5.87
CA TRP A 398 4.86 -15.84 -6.18
C TRP A 398 4.13 -16.43 -7.39
N ASP A 399 2.82 -16.21 -7.51
CA ASP A 399 2.02 -16.66 -8.66
C ASP A 399 2.44 -15.92 -9.95
N LEU A 400 2.69 -14.61 -9.83
CA LEU A 400 3.13 -13.79 -10.96
C LEU A 400 4.52 -14.20 -11.46
N ALA A 401 5.41 -14.51 -10.50
CA ALA A 401 6.79 -14.89 -10.75
C ALA A 401 6.99 -16.39 -10.99
N ARG A 402 5.93 -17.21 -11.04
CA ARG A 402 6.06 -18.66 -11.22
C ARG A 402 6.92 -19.01 -12.43
N THR A 403 7.68 -20.08 -12.35
CA THR A 403 8.47 -20.58 -13.49
C THR A 403 7.53 -21.02 -14.61
N ARG A 404 7.79 -20.55 -15.84
CA ARG A 404 7.01 -20.87 -17.05
C ARG A 404 7.93 -21.32 -18.17
N ALA A 405 7.35 -21.79 -19.28
CA ALA A 405 8.09 -22.20 -20.47
C ALA A 405 8.91 -21.04 -21.08
N ARG A 406 8.39 -19.81 -20.96
CA ARG A 406 9.06 -18.58 -21.38
C ARG A 406 9.47 -17.76 -20.17
N LEU A 407 10.58 -17.05 -20.31
CA LEU A 407 11.15 -16.24 -19.23
C LEU A 407 10.17 -15.14 -18.79
N THR A 408 10.32 -14.68 -17.56
CA THR A 408 9.74 -13.43 -17.06
C THR A 408 10.88 -12.46 -16.79
N THR A 409 10.77 -11.21 -17.25
CA THR A 409 11.84 -10.21 -17.08
C THR A 409 11.27 -8.91 -16.55
N GLY A 410 11.85 -8.40 -15.46
CA GLY A 410 11.45 -7.15 -14.84
C GLY A 410 12.54 -6.09 -14.90
N PHE A 411 12.12 -4.82 -14.86
CA PHE A 411 13.03 -3.69 -14.70
C PHE A 411 12.72 -2.97 -13.39
N SER A 412 13.73 -2.82 -12.56
CA SER A 412 13.67 -2.05 -11.31
C SER A 412 14.59 -0.83 -11.38
N GLY A 413 14.26 0.21 -10.62
CA GLY A 413 15.18 1.31 -10.34
C GLY A 413 16.08 1.09 -9.12
N THR A 414 15.88 -0.01 -8.41
CA THR A 414 16.38 -0.25 -7.07
C THR A 414 16.88 -1.67 -6.89
N ASN A 415 17.59 -1.93 -5.79
CA ASN A 415 18.09 -3.26 -5.47
C ASN A 415 17.91 -3.68 -4.00
N ASP A 416 17.27 -2.87 -3.14
CA ASP A 416 17.11 -3.26 -1.73
C ASP A 416 16.06 -4.37 -1.55
N ASN A 417 15.00 -4.37 -2.37
CA ASN A 417 13.91 -5.35 -2.27
C ASN A 417 14.28 -6.77 -2.76
N LYS A 418 15.50 -6.98 -3.28
CA LYS A 418 15.94 -8.26 -3.86
C LYS A 418 15.82 -9.45 -2.91
N TYR A 419 15.88 -9.21 -1.61
CA TYR A 419 15.82 -10.24 -0.59
C TYR A 419 14.41 -10.83 -0.42
N LEU A 420 13.38 -10.06 -0.80
CA LEU A 420 11.96 -10.43 -0.71
C LEU A 420 11.31 -10.69 -2.07
N LEU A 421 12.12 -10.80 -3.14
CA LEU A 421 11.61 -11.30 -4.42
C LEU A 421 11.29 -12.79 -4.31
N PRO A 422 10.27 -13.29 -5.04
CA PRO A 422 10.07 -14.73 -5.20
C PRO A 422 11.35 -15.42 -5.66
N LEU A 423 11.62 -16.64 -5.17
CA LEU A 423 12.89 -17.35 -5.42
C LEU A 423 13.13 -17.71 -6.89
N SER A 424 12.08 -17.68 -7.72
CA SER A 424 12.16 -17.84 -9.18
C SER A 424 12.71 -16.60 -9.91
N ILE A 425 12.85 -15.45 -9.23
CA ILE A 425 13.37 -14.20 -9.79
C ILE A 425 14.78 -13.95 -9.28
N GLU A 426 15.72 -13.83 -10.23
CA GLU A 426 17.10 -13.44 -9.95
C GLU A 426 17.32 -11.99 -10.41
N GLN A 427 17.78 -11.14 -9.49
CA GLN A 427 18.23 -9.80 -9.85
C GLN A 427 19.65 -9.84 -10.45
N ARG A 428 19.81 -9.32 -11.66
CA ARG A 428 21.09 -9.24 -12.37
C ARG A 428 21.57 -7.80 -12.51
N ASP A 429 22.40 -7.38 -11.57
CA ASP A 429 23.05 -6.07 -11.60
C ASP A 429 24.23 -6.08 -12.60
N GLN A 430 24.25 -5.15 -13.55
CA GLN A 430 25.38 -5.03 -14.49
C GLN A 430 26.62 -4.48 -13.79
N ASP A 431 27.77 -5.13 -13.98
CA ASP A 431 29.05 -4.72 -13.37
C ASP A 431 29.42 -3.27 -13.70
N SER A 432 29.18 -2.84 -14.94
CA SER A 432 29.39 -1.47 -15.40
C SER A 432 28.54 -0.44 -14.67
N GLN A 433 27.40 -0.84 -14.08
CA GLN A 433 26.45 0.03 -13.39
C GLN A 433 26.49 -0.14 -11.87
N ARG A 434 27.28 -1.06 -11.30
CA ARG A 434 27.35 -1.24 -9.83
C ARG A 434 27.70 0.05 -9.08
N HIS A 435 28.51 0.92 -9.69
CA HIS A 435 28.93 2.20 -9.11
C HIS A 435 27.78 3.21 -8.96
N THR A 436 26.68 3.06 -9.71
CA THR A 436 25.61 4.07 -9.72
C THR A 436 24.90 4.17 -8.38
N ASN A 437 24.72 3.06 -7.68
CA ASN A 437 24.11 3.06 -6.34
C ASN A 437 24.98 3.82 -5.33
N ALA A 438 26.30 3.62 -5.39
CA ALA A 438 27.24 4.36 -4.54
C ALA A 438 27.30 5.85 -4.91
N GLN A 439 27.25 6.16 -6.21
CA GLN A 439 27.32 7.53 -6.72
C GLN A 439 26.13 8.38 -6.25
N VAL A 440 24.92 7.82 -6.18
CA VAL A 440 23.76 8.57 -5.67
C VAL A 440 23.90 8.87 -4.18
N LEU A 441 24.43 7.93 -3.39
CA LEU A 441 24.73 8.15 -1.98
C LEU A 441 25.81 9.23 -1.81
N GLU A 442 26.85 9.21 -2.65
CA GLU A 442 27.88 10.24 -2.68
C GLU A 442 27.28 11.64 -2.90
N TYR A 443 26.34 11.77 -3.85
CA TYR A 443 25.64 13.03 -4.10
C TYR A 443 24.88 13.52 -2.87
N VAL A 444 24.16 12.66 -2.17
CA VAL A 444 23.44 13.01 -0.94
C VAL A 444 24.39 13.40 0.21
N LEU A 445 25.62 12.89 0.21
CA LEU A 445 26.64 13.16 1.22
C LEU A 445 27.53 14.39 0.94
N GLN A 446 27.39 15.02 -0.23
CA GLN A 446 28.08 16.26 -0.58
C GLN A 446 27.81 17.37 0.45
N LYS A 447 28.78 18.29 0.60
CA LYS A 447 28.78 19.29 1.68
C LYS A 447 27.53 20.17 1.65
N GLU A 448 27.04 20.50 0.47
CA GLU A 448 25.87 21.35 0.22
C GLU A 448 24.57 20.68 0.70
N ASN A 449 24.57 19.34 0.80
CA ASN A 449 23.40 18.51 1.11
C ASN A 449 23.33 18.04 2.57
N ARG A 450 24.28 18.44 3.43
CA ARG A 450 24.38 17.98 4.82
C ARG A 450 23.38 18.60 5.78
N THR A 451 22.62 19.60 5.34
CA THR A 451 21.74 20.37 6.22
C THR A 451 20.48 19.58 6.56
N VAL A 452 20.23 19.38 7.86
CA VAL A 452 18.99 18.82 8.40
C VAL A 452 18.37 19.84 9.35
N ILE A 453 17.11 20.22 9.10
CA ILE A 453 16.38 21.21 9.90
C ILE A 453 15.26 20.51 10.65
N CYS A 454 15.20 20.76 11.96
CA CYS A 454 14.14 20.24 12.81
C CYS A 454 12.89 21.12 12.68
N THR A 455 11.76 20.53 12.29
CA THR A 455 10.47 21.20 12.20
C THR A 455 9.63 20.88 13.43
N HIS A 456 9.13 21.92 14.09
CA HIS A 456 8.17 21.81 15.21
C HIS A 456 6.73 22.16 14.80
N SER A 457 6.53 22.50 13.53
CA SER A 457 5.20 22.84 13.01
C SER A 457 4.55 21.59 12.44
N GLU A 458 3.34 21.33 12.91
CA GLU A 458 2.48 20.20 12.53
C GLU A 458 1.52 20.58 11.38
N ASP A 459 1.45 21.87 11.03
CA ASP A 459 0.57 22.39 10.00
C ASP A 459 1.29 22.68 8.67
N ALA A 460 0.59 22.41 7.56
CA ALA A 460 1.11 22.58 6.20
C ALA A 460 1.63 24.01 5.94
N LEU A 461 0.96 25.03 6.50
CA LEU A 461 1.34 26.43 6.34
C LEU A 461 2.63 26.79 7.08
N GLY A 462 2.82 26.29 8.30
CA GLY A 462 4.06 26.50 9.04
C GLY A 462 5.25 25.80 8.38
N LEU A 463 5.05 24.61 7.79
CA LEU A 463 6.06 23.98 6.93
C LEU A 463 6.43 24.87 5.74
N LEU A 464 5.43 25.34 4.98
CA LEU A 464 5.65 26.18 3.80
C LEU A 464 6.36 27.50 4.14
N ARG A 465 6.00 28.15 5.27
CA ARG A 465 6.71 29.35 5.75
C ARG A 465 8.18 29.06 5.96
N ARG A 466 8.52 27.97 6.66
CA ARG A 466 9.92 27.56 6.88
C ARG A 466 10.65 27.23 5.58
N VAL A 467 9.97 26.64 4.59
CA VAL A 467 10.55 26.38 3.26
C VAL A 467 10.90 27.70 2.55
N VAL A 468 9.98 28.67 2.55
CA VAL A 468 10.15 29.97 1.89
C VAL A 468 11.23 30.83 2.56
N GLU A 469 11.42 30.69 3.87
CA GLU A 469 12.44 31.40 4.64
C GLU A 469 13.88 30.92 4.37
N GLN A 470 14.06 29.79 3.68
CA GLN A 470 15.39 29.23 3.42
C GLN A 470 16.23 30.10 2.49
N LYS A 471 17.52 30.20 2.82
CA LYS A 471 18.55 30.82 1.97
C LYS A 471 19.66 29.81 1.66
N PRO A 472 20.06 29.61 0.39
CA PRO A 472 19.40 30.06 -0.85
C PRO A 472 17.95 29.51 -1.00
N PRO A 473 17.11 30.14 -1.84
CA PRO A 473 15.68 29.82 -1.94
C PRO A 473 15.46 28.37 -2.40
N VAL A 474 14.43 27.75 -1.83
CA VAL A 474 13.99 26.40 -2.19
C VAL A 474 12.90 26.51 -3.26
N MET A 475 13.03 25.72 -4.32
CA MET A 475 12.05 25.69 -5.42
C MET A 475 11.27 24.38 -5.48
N VAL A 476 11.70 23.35 -4.76
CA VAL A 476 11.06 22.03 -4.78
C VAL A 476 10.88 21.51 -3.37
N LEU A 477 9.70 20.98 -3.07
CA LEU A 477 9.42 20.22 -1.87
C LEU A 477 9.16 18.77 -2.26
N LEU A 478 10.07 17.89 -1.86
CA LEU A 478 10.04 16.45 -2.10
C LEU A 478 9.47 15.77 -0.87
N ASP A 479 8.26 15.22 -1.00
CA ASP A 479 7.66 14.39 0.03
C ASP A 479 8.05 12.94 -0.16
N VAL A 480 8.95 12.48 0.71
CA VAL A 480 9.51 11.13 0.64
C VAL A 480 9.03 10.29 1.80
N GLY A 481 7.87 10.61 2.37
CA GLY A 481 7.21 9.77 3.38
C GLY A 481 6.72 10.51 4.62
N ALA A 482 6.92 11.83 4.68
CA ALA A 482 6.38 12.63 5.77
C ALA A 482 4.90 12.98 5.57
N GLN A 483 4.40 12.91 4.33
CA GLN A 483 3.01 13.11 3.91
C GLN A 483 2.40 14.37 4.53
N VAL A 484 3.03 15.53 4.31
CA VAL A 484 2.84 16.70 5.19
C VAL A 484 1.79 17.70 4.70
N LEU A 485 1.54 17.80 3.39
CA LEU A 485 0.73 18.90 2.86
C LEU A 485 -0.74 18.52 2.58
N GLU A 486 -1.66 19.35 3.06
CA GLU A 486 -3.13 19.24 2.94
C GLU A 486 -3.68 20.13 1.81
N LEU A 487 -2.91 20.34 0.76
CA LEU A 487 -3.24 21.33 -0.27
C LEU A 487 -3.61 20.64 -1.57
N GLN A 488 -4.76 21.02 -2.13
CA GLN A 488 -5.17 20.63 -3.47
C GLN A 488 -4.75 21.68 -4.49
N ASN A 489 -4.54 21.24 -5.73
CA ASN A 489 -4.32 22.18 -6.83
C ASN A 489 -5.65 22.86 -7.18
N GLU A 490 -5.69 24.20 -7.20
CA GLU A 490 -6.85 24.97 -7.69
C GLU A 490 -7.15 24.68 -9.17
N GLN A 491 -6.12 24.33 -9.95
CA GLN A 491 -6.21 23.98 -11.36
C GLN A 491 -5.19 22.89 -11.73
N PRO A 492 -5.45 22.05 -12.74
CA PRO A 492 -4.48 21.05 -13.19
C PRO A 492 -3.15 21.70 -13.60
N PHE A 493 -2.03 21.21 -13.08
CA PHE A 493 -0.70 21.77 -13.38
C PHE A 493 -0.43 21.79 -14.90
N ALA A 494 -0.85 20.74 -15.61
CA ALA A 494 -0.64 20.59 -17.05
C ALA A 494 -1.26 21.71 -17.90
N SER A 495 -2.35 22.32 -17.44
CA SER A 495 -3.05 23.44 -18.08
C SER A 495 -2.74 24.80 -17.44
N SER A 496 -1.99 24.83 -16.34
CA SER A 496 -1.68 26.05 -15.60
C SER A 496 -0.57 26.89 -16.27
N LEU A 497 -0.59 28.21 -16.01
CA LEU A 497 0.47 29.13 -16.46
C LEU A 497 1.84 28.83 -15.84
N TYR A 498 1.87 28.13 -14.69
CA TYR A 498 3.08 27.79 -13.95
C TYR A 498 3.92 26.69 -14.62
N LYS A 499 3.34 25.89 -15.52
CA LYS A 499 4.05 24.83 -16.25
C LYS A 499 5.31 25.32 -16.96
N LYS A 500 5.28 26.57 -17.47
CA LYS A 500 6.42 27.21 -18.15
C LYS A 500 7.28 28.07 -17.24
N GLN A 501 6.94 28.18 -15.95
CA GLN A 501 7.57 29.10 -14.98
C GLN A 501 8.07 28.36 -13.73
N LEU A 502 8.65 27.18 -13.91
CA LEU A 502 9.18 26.36 -12.81
C LEU A 502 10.22 27.09 -11.95
N GLY A 503 10.99 28.03 -12.53
CA GLY A 503 11.96 28.83 -11.77
C GLY A 503 11.38 29.93 -10.88
N LYS A 504 10.05 30.13 -10.90
CA LYS A 504 9.34 31.11 -10.05
C LYS A 504 8.25 30.45 -9.20
N THR A 505 8.20 29.13 -9.18
CA THR A 505 7.13 28.36 -8.55
C THR A 505 7.74 27.36 -7.58
N LEU A 506 7.23 27.32 -6.35
CA LEU A 506 7.52 26.21 -5.44
C LEU A 506 6.72 24.99 -5.90
N VAL A 507 7.41 23.92 -6.27
CA VAL A 507 6.78 22.68 -6.75
C VAL A 507 6.78 21.64 -5.64
N TYR A 508 5.60 21.16 -5.28
CA TYR A 508 5.44 20.02 -4.38
C TYR A 508 5.36 18.72 -5.19
N LEU A 509 6.16 17.73 -4.80
CA LEU A 509 6.20 16.40 -5.41
C LEU A 509 6.03 15.36 -4.33
N ASP A 510 5.02 14.51 -4.46
CA ASP A 510 4.76 13.40 -3.56
C ASP A 510 4.95 12.03 -4.22
N GLU A 511 4.87 10.95 -3.44
CA GLU A 511 5.01 9.61 -4.01
C GLU A 511 3.76 9.19 -4.80
N ALA A 512 2.57 9.43 -4.27
CA ALA A 512 1.32 8.89 -4.81
C ALA A 512 0.88 9.51 -6.13
N HIS A 513 0.91 10.84 -6.26
CA HIS A 513 0.33 11.53 -7.42
C HIS A 513 1.36 11.81 -8.52
N THR A 514 2.64 11.87 -8.18
CA THR A 514 3.69 12.28 -9.13
C THR A 514 4.67 11.16 -9.50
N ARG A 515 4.34 9.90 -9.19
CA ARG A 515 5.11 8.72 -9.66
C ARG A 515 5.18 8.70 -11.18
N GLY A 516 6.37 8.47 -11.72
CA GLY A 516 6.62 8.44 -13.17
C GLY A 516 6.60 9.80 -13.88
N THR A 517 6.39 10.92 -13.16
CA THR A 517 6.48 12.26 -13.76
C THR A 517 7.93 12.77 -13.77
N ASP A 518 8.31 13.45 -14.85
CA ASP A 518 9.66 14.02 -15.01
C ASP A 518 9.57 15.54 -15.21
N PHE A 519 10.14 16.30 -14.27
CA PHE A 519 10.18 17.76 -14.30
C PHE A 519 11.60 18.26 -14.58
N LYS A 520 11.73 19.16 -15.55
CA LYS A 520 12.99 19.80 -15.91
C LYS A 520 13.15 21.10 -15.13
N PHE A 521 13.66 21.00 -13.91
CA PHE A 521 13.94 22.17 -13.07
C PHE A 521 15.12 23.00 -13.58
N PRO A 522 15.12 24.34 -13.38
CA PRO A 522 16.24 25.21 -13.76
C PRO A 522 17.55 24.82 -13.07
N GLU A 523 18.69 25.24 -13.63
CA GLU A 523 19.98 25.01 -12.98
C GLU A 523 20.08 25.75 -11.64
N GLY A 524 20.82 25.20 -10.69
CA GLY A 524 20.92 25.78 -9.34
C GLY A 524 19.74 25.47 -8.44
N SER A 525 18.76 24.68 -8.88
CA SER A 525 17.57 24.37 -8.09
C SER A 525 17.92 23.63 -6.79
N ARG A 526 17.33 24.11 -5.69
CA ARG A 526 17.43 23.49 -4.35
C ARG A 526 16.08 22.91 -3.94
N ALA A 527 16.12 21.69 -3.39
CA ALA A 527 14.94 21.01 -2.88
C ALA A 527 14.99 20.80 -1.36
N VAL A 528 13.82 20.79 -0.73
CA VAL A 528 13.62 20.28 0.63
C VAL A 528 13.07 18.87 0.54
N VAL A 529 13.67 17.94 1.27
CA VAL A 529 13.23 16.56 1.40
C VAL A 529 12.61 16.39 2.78
N THR A 530 11.33 16.05 2.86
CA THR A 530 10.67 15.79 4.14
C THR A 530 10.89 14.33 4.56
N LEU A 531 11.34 14.14 5.79
CA LEU A 531 11.60 12.83 6.37
C LEU A 531 10.40 12.38 7.20
N GLY A 532 9.89 11.19 6.92
CA GLY A 532 8.76 10.59 7.63
C GLY A 532 9.09 9.21 8.20
N PRO A 533 8.23 8.67 9.09
CA PRO A 533 8.50 7.40 9.74
C PRO A 533 8.54 6.26 8.71
N ARG A 534 9.31 5.20 8.98
CA ARG A 534 9.46 4.04 8.08
C ARG A 534 10.02 4.38 6.70
N LEU A 535 10.77 5.48 6.58
CA LEU A 535 11.42 5.86 5.33
C LEU A 535 12.62 4.95 5.04
N THR A 536 12.53 4.17 3.96
CA THR A 536 13.62 3.31 3.48
C THR A 536 14.67 4.08 2.68
N LYS A 537 15.89 3.52 2.60
CA LYS A 537 16.97 4.09 1.78
C LYS A 537 16.50 4.34 0.35
N ASP A 538 15.90 3.35 -0.29
CA ASP A 538 15.52 3.45 -1.70
C ASP A 538 14.49 4.55 -1.96
N LYS A 539 13.47 4.67 -1.10
CA LYS A 539 12.49 5.76 -1.21
C LYS A 539 13.19 7.13 -1.07
N LEU A 540 14.02 7.30 -0.03
CA LEU A 540 14.80 8.52 0.19
C LEU A 540 15.62 8.89 -1.06
N VAL A 541 16.37 7.92 -1.59
CA VAL A 541 17.25 8.09 -2.73
C VAL A 541 16.47 8.39 -4.01
N GLN A 542 15.40 7.65 -4.29
CA GLN A 542 14.52 7.91 -5.43
C GLN A 542 13.88 9.30 -5.37
N GLY A 543 13.44 9.73 -4.18
CA GLY A 543 12.92 11.07 -3.93
C GLY A 543 13.95 12.14 -4.27
N CYS A 544 15.17 12.02 -3.73
CA CYS A 544 16.29 12.92 -4.04
C CYS A 544 16.61 12.93 -5.55
N MET A 545 16.57 11.78 -6.22
CA MET A 545 16.88 11.63 -7.64
C MET A 545 15.83 12.22 -8.59
N ARG A 546 14.69 12.71 -8.08
CA ARG A 546 13.81 13.61 -8.84
C ARG A 546 14.52 14.92 -9.20
N MET A 547 15.54 15.31 -8.43
CA MET A 547 16.48 16.36 -8.81
C MET A 547 17.53 15.78 -9.77
N ARG A 548 17.21 15.64 -11.06
CA ARG A 548 18.06 14.95 -12.06
C ARG A 548 19.52 15.43 -12.17
N LYS A 549 19.82 16.67 -11.80
CA LYS A 549 21.19 17.26 -11.76
C LYS A 549 21.78 17.33 -10.34
N LEU A 550 21.28 16.51 -9.41
CA LEU A 550 21.83 16.37 -8.06
C LEU A 550 23.27 15.85 -8.13
N GLY A 551 24.15 16.42 -7.31
CA GLY A 551 25.58 16.10 -7.37
C GLY A 551 26.39 16.98 -8.33
N LYS A 552 25.71 17.79 -9.16
CA LYS A 552 26.32 18.77 -10.08
C LYS A 552 25.86 20.19 -9.75
N ASN A 553 24.65 20.56 -10.21
CA ASN A 553 24.11 21.92 -10.07
C ASN A 553 22.88 21.98 -9.16
N HIS A 554 22.26 20.85 -8.82
CA HIS A 554 21.13 20.81 -7.89
C HIS A 554 21.59 20.33 -6.51
N SER A 555 20.88 20.79 -5.47
CA SER A 555 21.13 20.42 -4.09
C SER A 555 19.82 20.06 -3.36
N VAL A 556 19.96 19.37 -2.25
CA VAL A 556 18.87 18.99 -1.34
C VAL A 556 19.18 19.45 0.08
N LEU A 557 18.15 19.58 0.91
CA LEU A 557 18.27 19.69 2.36
C LEU A 557 17.11 18.92 3.00
N PHE A 558 17.26 18.52 4.26
CA PHE A 558 16.28 17.64 4.90
C PHE A 558 15.49 18.33 5.99
N PHE A 559 14.19 18.08 6.03
CA PHE A 559 13.31 18.48 7.13
C PHE A 559 12.90 17.24 7.93
N ALA A 560 13.16 17.26 9.24
CA ALA A 560 12.84 16.18 10.16
C ALA A 560 11.92 16.69 11.27
N SER A 561 10.86 15.95 11.61
CA SER A 561 10.09 16.23 12.82
C SER A 561 10.88 15.84 14.08
N ALA A 562 10.41 16.27 15.26
CA ALA A 562 11.00 15.86 16.54
C ALA A 562 11.03 14.33 16.72
N GLU A 563 9.97 13.63 16.28
CA GLU A 563 9.90 12.17 16.27
C GLU A 563 11.03 11.56 15.42
N ILE A 564 11.21 12.05 14.19
CA ILE A 564 12.23 11.52 13.27
C ILE A 564 13.63 11.82 13.79
N ARG A 565 13.84 13.00 14.39
CA ARG A 565 15.10 13.36 15.03
C ARG A 565 15.46 12.37 16.15
N SER A 566 14.48 12.02 16.99
CA SER A 566 14.64 11.02 18.05
C SER A 566 15.00 9.65 17.47
N LYS A 567 14.31 9.22 16.41
CA LYS A 567 14.61 7.96 15.70
C LYS A 567 16.01 7.94 15.10
N ILE A 568 16.46 9.03 14.47
CA ILE A 568 17.83 9.14 13.93
C ILE A 568 18.86 9.07 15.06
N THR A 569 18.65 9.79 16.16
CA THR A 569 19.56 9.73 17.33
C THR A 569 19.61 8.33 17.93
N ALA A 570 18.47 7.68 18.14
CA ALA A 570 18.41 6.30 18.64
C ALA A 570 19.12 5.32 17.70
N ALA A 571 18.97 5.51 16.38
CA ALA A 571 19.57 4.66 15.37
C ALA A 571 21.07 4.92 15.14
N THR A 572 21.62 6.06 15.54
CA THR A 572 23.01 6.42 15.19
C THR A 572 23.90 6.78 16.37
N GLY A 573 23.32 7.05 17.55
CA GLY A 573 24.01 7.56 18.73
C GLY A 573 24.45 9.03 18.61
N VAL A 574 24.08 9.73 17.53
CA VAL A 574 24.47 11.13 17.31
C VAL A 574 23.67 12.07 18.21
N ARG A 575 24.33 13.13 18.69
CA ARG A 575 23.63 14.19 19.42
C ARG A 575 22.62 14.89 18.50
N PRO A 576 21.43 15.25 19.01
CA PRO A 576 20.37 15.80 18.16
C PRO A 576 20.76 17.05 17.36
N ASP A 577 21.69 17.88 17.86
CA ASP A 577 22.20 19.11 17.24
C ASP A 577 23.24 18.87 16.12
N GLN A 578 23.75 17.64 16.00
CA GLN A 578 24.80 17.26 15.05
C GLN A 578 24.31 16.35 13.93
N ILE A 579 22.99 16.17 13.81
CA ILE A 579 22.38 15.37 12.75
C ILE A 579 22.64 16.03 11.39
N ASP A 580 23.13 15.21 10.45
CA ASP A 580 23.38 15.59 9.06
C ASP A 580 22.88 14.48 8.11
N SER A 581 23.10 14.64 6.81
CA SER A 581 22.65 13.68 5.80
C SER A 581 23.24 12.27 5.96
N LYS A 582 24.43 12.11 6.56
CA LYS A 582 25.01 10.79 6.86
C LYS A 582 24.16 10.03 7.88
N HIS A 583 23.70 10.73 8.92
CA HIS A 583 22.87 10.14 9.97
C HIS A 583 21.48 9.79 9.45
N VAL A 584 20.91 10.64 8.59
CA VAL A 584 19.67 10.34 7.85
C VAL A 584 19.83 9.06 7.04
N LEU A 585 20.88 8.94 6.23
CA LEU A 585 21.14 7.74 5.42
C LEU A 585 21.30 6.49 6.29
N LEU A 586 22.10 6.54 7.35
CA LEU A 586 22.31 5.40 8.25
C LEU A 586 21.00 4.94 8.90
N TRP A 587 20.16 5.89 9.33
CA TRP A 587 18.83 5.57 9.86
C TRP A 587 17.95 4.91 8.78
N THR A 588 17.84 5.49 7.57
CA THR A 588 17.02 4.90 6.50
C THR A 588 17.49 3.51 6.04
N ILE A 589 18.79 3.21 6.13
CA ILE A 589 19.33 1.86 5.88
C ILE A 589 18.86 0.88 6.94
N ARG A 590 18.88 1.29 8.23
CA ARG A 590 18.36 0.46 9.32
C ARG A 590 16.85 0.22 9.19
N GLU A 591 16.10 1.24 8.78
CA GLU A 591 14.67 1.11 8.46
C GLU A 591 14.43 0.12 7.30
N THR A 592 15.25 0.17 6.24
CA THR A 592 15.19 -0.83 5.15
C THR A 592 15.40 -2.25 5.70
N CYS A 593 16.42 -2.47 6.53
CA CYS A 593 16.68 -3.79 7.12
C CYS A 593 15.52 -4.27 8.01
N ALA A 594 14.99 -3.40 8.88
CA ALA A 594 13.86 -3.71 9.74
C ALA A 594 12.64 -4.11 8.91
N GLN A 595 12.31 -3.34 7.85
CA GLN A 595 11.17 -3.67 6.98
C GLN A 595 11.35 -4.99 6.23
N ILE A 596 12.57 -5.33 5.80
CA ILE A 596 12.84 -6.63 5.16
C ILE A 596 12.56 -7.77 6.14
N GLN A 597 12.96 -7.61 7.41
CA GLN A 597 12.70 -8.60 8.45
C GLN A 597 11.21 -8.70 8.79
N ASP A 598 10.53 -7.56 8.95
CA ASP A 598 9.11 -7.48 9.29
C ASP A 598 8.22 -8.12 8.22
N ASN A 599 8.51 -7.87 6.93
CA ASN A 599 7.73 -8.49 5.84
C ASN A 599 8.20 -9.92 5.50
N GLY A 600 9.28 -10.39 6.12
CA GLY A 600 9.91 -11.67 5.81
C GLY A 600 9.03 -12.88 6.12
N SER A 601 8.27 -12.84 7.22
CA SER A 601 7.34 -13.92 7.57
C SER A 601 6.13 -13.96 6.63
N LEU A 602 5.64 -12.80 6.18
CA LEU A 602 4.57 -12.72 5.18
C LEU A 602 5.04 -13.32 3.84
N TRP A 603 6.25 -12.94 3.41
CA TRP A 603 6.88 -13.49 2.20
C TRP A 603 7.01 -15.02 2.25
N ALA A 604 7.46 -15.55 3.39
CA ALA A 604 7.59 -16.99 3.60
C ALA A 604 6.24 -17.70 3.56
N ASN A 605 5.24 -17.21 4.29
CA ASN A 605 3.90 -17.78 4.32
C ASN A 605 3.24 -17.79 2.92
N GLN A 606 3.38 -16.71 2.16
CA GLN A 606 2.90 -16.65 0.78
C GLN A 606 3.60 -17.69 -0.12
N GLY A 607 4.90 -17.89 0.05
CA GLY A 607 5.67 -18.88 -0.71
C GLY A 607 5.32 -20.32 -0.36
N LEU A 608 5.14 -20.63 0.92
CA LEU A 608 4.72 -21.96 1.39
C LEU A 608 3.31 -22.32 0.88
N ASN A 609 2.40 -21.35 0.91
CA ASN A 609 1.06 -21.51 0.37
C ASN A 609 1.09 -21.70 -1.16
N PHE A 610 1.86 -20.89 -1.89
CA PHE A 610 2.08 -21.08 -3.32
C PHE A 610 2.58 -22.50 -3.64
N ASP A 611 3.58 -23.00 -2.90
CA ASP A 611 4.11 -24.35 -3.08
C ASP A 611 3.06 -25.44 -2.84
N ALA A 612 2.26 -25.31 -1.78
CA ALA A 612 1.17 -26.24 -1.47
C ALA A 612 0.12 -26.28 -2.58
N ARG A 613 -0.35 -25.10 -3.03
CA ARG A 613 -1.31 -24.98 -4.14
C ARG A 613 -0.75 -25.58 -5.42
N HIS A 614 0.49 -25.25 -5.76
CA HIS A 614 1.12 -25.70 -6.99
C HIS A 614 1.34 -27.22 -7.01
N THR A 615 1.78 -27.79 -5.88
CA THR A 615 1.98 -29.25 -5.74
C THR A 615 0.65 -29.98 -5.88
N ALA A 616 -0.40 -29.52 -5.20
CA ALA A 616 -1.73 -30.14 -5.30
C ALA A 616 -2.29 -30.10 -6.74
N LEU A 617 -2.05 -29.01 -7.49
CA LEU A 617 -2.43 -28.93 -8.90
C LEU A 617 -1.64 -29.91 -9.77
N GLN A 618 -0.33 -30.04 -9.55
CA GLN A 618 0.50 -30.99 -10.30
C GLN A 618 0.10 -32.44 -10.05
N GLU A 619 -0.19 -32.79 -8.80
CA GLU A 619 -0.67 -34.13 -8.44
C GLU A 619 -2.03 -34.44 -9.08
N TYR A 620 -2.94 -33.47 -9.11
CA TYR A 620 -4.21 -33.60 -9.82
C TYR A 620 -4.00 -33.81 -11.32
N ASP A 621 -3.14 -33.00 -11.95
CA ASP A 621 -2.81 -33.11 -13.37
C ASP A 621 -2.19 -34.48 -13.72
N ALA A 622 -1.42 -35.07 -12.81
CA ALA A 622 -0.75 -36.34 -13.01
C ALA A 622 -1.63 -37.58 -12.76
N SER A 623 -2.67 -37.48 -11.93
CA SER A 623 -3.36 -38.64 -11.38
C SER A 623 -4.82 -38.84 -11.82
N ASP A 624 -5.42 -37.88 -12.54
CA ASP A 624 -6.83 -37.89 -12.97
C ASP A 624 -7.81 -38.28 -11.82
N ARG A 625 -7.43 -37.96 -10.59
CA ARG A 625 -8.16 -38.25 -9.35
C ARG A 625 -9.25 -37.22 -9.08
N SER A 626 -10.10 -37.50 -8.08
CA SER A 626 -11.14 -36.59 -7.59
C SER A 626 -10.61 -35.16 -7.37
N TYR A 627 -11.24 -34.18 -8.01
CA TYR A 627 -10.90 -32.75 -7.95
C TYR A 627 -11.00 -32.13 -6.54
N THR A 628 -11.60 -32.83 -5.58
CA THR A 628 -11.85 -32.34 -4.22
C THR A 628 -10.57 -31.97 -3.47
N SER A 629 -9.51 -32.77 -3.54
CA SER A 629 -8.26 -32.46 -2.82
C SER A 629 -7.53 -31.23 -3.39
N ALA A 630 -7.58 -31.04 -4.72
CA ALA A 630 -7.02 -29.86 -5.37
C ALA A 630 -7.80 -28.58 -5.02
N VAL A 631 -9.13 -28.68 -4.96
CA VAL A 631 -9.99 -27.56 -4.53
C VAL A 631 -9.72 -27.21 -3.06
N GLU A 632 -9.57 -28.19 -2.17
CA GLU A 632 -9.24 -27.93 -0.76
C GLU A 632 -7.88 -27.24 -0.61
N ALA A 633 -6.88 -27.59 -1.42
CA ALA A 633 -5.57 -26.94 -1.41
C ALA A 633 -5.62 -25.49 -1.94
N LEU A 634 -6.49 -25.20 -2.90
CA LEU A 634 -6.70 -23.84 -3.43
C LEU A 634 -7.49 -22.95 -2.47
N LEU A 635 -8.39 -23.52 -1.68
CA LEU A 635 -9.27 -22.81 -0.77
C LEU A 635 -8.60 -22.57 0.58
N GLU A 636 -8.01 -21.39 0.72
CA GLU A 636 -7.46 -20.95 2.01
C GLU A 636 -8.58 -20.61 2.98
N ARG A 637 -8.34 -20.86 4.28
CA ARG A 637 -9.26 -20.45 5.33
C ARG A 637 -9.12 -18.95 5.59
N GLU A 638 -10.23 -18.21 5.48
CA GLU A 638 -10.27 -16.77 5.72
C GLU A 638 -10.71 -16.46 7.16
N SER A 639 -11.86 -16.98 7.58
CA SER A 639 -12.36 -16.82 8.96
C SER A 639 -11.54 -17.62 9.97
N ARG A 640 -11.10 -16.96 11.04
CA ARG A 640 -10.39 -17.57 12.17
C ARG A 640 -11.14 -17.30 13.47
N THR A 641 -11.20 -18.30 14.34
CA THR A 641 -11.74 -18.12 15.70
C THR A 641 -10.77 -17.32 16.57
N LEU A 642 -11.23 -16.79 17.70
CA LEU A 642 -10.35 -16.11 18.65
C LEU A 642 -9.27 -17.04 19.23
N GLU A 643 -9.61 -18.32 19.40
CA GLU A 643 -8.66 -19.35 19.80
C GLU A 643 -7.56 -19.55 18.75
N GLU A 644 -7.92 -19.51 17.46
CA GLU A 644 -6.96 -19.61 16.37
C GLU A 644 -6.07 -18.37 16.20
N LEU A 645 -6.57 -17.20 16.58
CA LEU A 645 -5.82 -15.94 16.51
C LEU A 645 -4.89 -15.73 17.71
N TYR A 646 -5.35 -16.10 18.92
CA TYR A 646 -4.72 -15.67 20.19
C TYR A 646 -4.49 -16.77 21.21
N GLY A 647 -4.88 -18.02 20.91
CA GLY A 647 -4.69 -19.17 21.78
C GLY A 647 -3.23 -19.61 21.91
N VAL A 648 -2.92 -20.38 22.96
CA VAL A 648 -1.57 -20.89 23.25
C VAL A 648 -1.24 -22.15 22.44
N ALA A 649 -2.22 -23.04 22.23
CA ALA A 649 -1.99 -24.42 21.78
C ALA A 649 -1.58 -24.56 20.29
N LEU A 650 -2.01 -23.67 19.40
CA LEU A 650 -1.83 -23.81 17.94
C LEU A 650 -0.43 -23.48 17.42
N ARG A 651 0.46 -22.93 18.24
CA ARG A 651 1.83 -22.60 17.84
C ARG A 651 2.82 -23.76 17.99
N SER A 652 2.43 -24.76 18.78
CA SER A 652 3.23 -25.96 19.05
C SER A 652 3.33 -26.90 17.84
N GLU A 653 2.32 -26.92 16.96
CA GLU A 653 2.24 -27.89 15.86
C GLU A 653 2.86 -27.40 14.54
N SER A 654 3.13 -26.11 14.39
CA SER A 654 3.74 -25.54 13.17
C SER A 654 5.26 -25.45 13.23
N GLN A 655 5.86 -25.71 14.39
CA GLN A 655 7.32 -25.90 14.53
C GLN A 655 7.65 -27.39 14.43
N GLY A 656 7.75 -27.92 13.21
CA GLY A 656 8.24 -29.30 13.04
C GLY A 656 7.84 -30.05 11.79
N VAL A 657 7.05 -29.46 10.87
CA VAL A 657 6.80 -30.11 9.59
C VAL A 657 8.09 -30.04 8.76
N GLU A 658 8.74 -31.19 8.55
CA GLU A 658 9.90 -31.26 7.67
C GLU A 658 9.52 -30.75 6.28
N PRO A 659 10.36 -29.90 5.66
CA PRO A 659 10.05 -29.35 4.36
C PRO A 659 9.99 -30.47 3.31
N THR A 660 8.83 -30.64 2.69
CA THR A 660 8.53 -31.72 1.76
C THR A 660 9.08 -31.42 0.36
N SER A 661 9.11 -30.15 -0.04
CA SER A 661 9.61 -29.71 -1.35
C SER A 661 10.98 -29.04 -1.27
N GLN A 662 11.66 -28.92 -2.42
CA GLN A 662 12.88 -28.13 -2.53
C GLN A 662 12.62 -26.63 -2.28
N LEU A 663 11.46 -26.13 -2.75
CA LEU A 663 11.07 -24.74 -2.57
C LEU A 663 10.90 -24.38 -1.09
N GLN A 664 10.26 -25.26 -0.30
CA GLN A 664 10.14 -25.07 1.15
C GLN A 664 11.50 -25.00 1.85
N ARG A 665 12.46 -25.86 1.45
CA ARG A 665 13.84 -25.81 1.98
C ARG A 665 14.55 -24.50 1.65
N ASP A 666 14.37 -23.99 0.43
CA ASP A 666 15.01 -22.74 0.01
C ASP A 666 14.37 -21.52 0.69
N ILE A 667 13.05 -21.53 0.93
CA ILE A 667 12.35 -20.53 1.75
C ILE A 667 12.89 -20.52 3.18
N GLN A 668 13.02 -21.70 3.81
CA GLN A 668 13.59 -21.82 5.16
C GLN A 668 15.03 -21.30 5.22
N ARG A 669 15.87 -21.62 4.23
CA ARG A 669 17.25 -21.10 4.15
C ARG A 669 17.27 -19.57 4.08
N ARG A 670 16.44 -18.96 3.22
CA ARG A 670 16.35 -17.50 3.11
C ARG A 670 15.87 -16.86 4.42
N CYS A 671 14.93 -17.50 5.13
CA CYS A 671 14.49 -17.03 6.44
C CYS A 671 15.63 -17.03 7.46
N GLN A 672 16.46 -18.06 7.46
CA GLN A 672 17.64 -18.15 8.33
C GLN A 672 18.69 -17.08 7.97
N GLU A 673 18.98 -16.88 6.68
CA GLU A 673 19.91 -15.85 6.18
C GLU A 673 19.51 -14.44 6.64
N LEU A 674 18.20 -14.13 6.58
CA LEU A 674 17.66 -12.82 6.95
C LEU A 674 17.35 -12.68 8.46
N LYS A 675 17.55 -13.75 9.23
CA LYS A 675 17.18 -13.84 10.67
C LYS A 675 15.69 -13.53 10.90
N ILE A 676 14.84 -13.98 9.99
CA ILE A 676 13.39 -13.86 10.11
C ILE A 676 12.94 -14.81 11.21
N THR A 677 12.30 -14.26 12.23
CA THR A 677 11.67 -15.07 13.28
C THR A 677 10.27 -15.44 12.79
N PRO A 678 9.85 -16.73 12.87
CA PRO A 678 8.47 -17.10 12.58
C PRO A 678 7.55 -16.33 13.54
N SER A 679 6.80 -15.38 13.01
CA SER A 679 5.75 -14.66 13.73
C SER A 679 4.53 -14.53 12.83
N ASP A 680 3.35 -14.46 13.44
CA ASP A 680 2.10 -14.13 12.74
C ASP A 680 2.20 -12.68 12.23
N SER A 681 2.66 -12.49 10.99
CA SER A 681 2.68 -11.20 10.29
C SER A 681 1.31 -10.70 9.85
N ALA A 682 0.23 -11.40 10.21
CA ALA A 682 -1.15 -11.06 9.88
C ALA A 682 -1.53 -9.62 10.28
N LEU A 683 -0.87 -9.06 11.29
CA LEU A 683 -1.16 -7.71 11.82
C LEU A 683 -0.77 -6.56 10.87
N SER A 684 0.23 -6.75 10.02
CA SER A 684 0.67 -5.75 9.04
C SER A 684 0.20 -6.08 7.62
N GLU A 685 -0.67 -7.07 7.49
CA GLU A 685 -1.15 -7.58 6.22
C GLU A 685 -2.18 -6.62 5.61
N GLU A 686 -1.78 -5.95 4.54
CA GLU A 686 -2.67 -5.19 3.66
C GLU A 686 -3.05 -6.10 2.48
N GLN A 687 -4.33 -6.11 2.13
CA GLN A 687 -4.88 -7.04 1.15
C GLN A 687 -5.71 -6.26 0.14
N GLU A 688 -5.47 -6.42 -1.16
CA GLU A 688 -6.44 -5.94 -2.15
C GLU A 688 -7.57 -6.96 -2.23
N ARG A 689 -8.73 -6.57 -1.74
CA ARG A 689 -9.93 -7.40 -1.73
C ARG A 689 -10.84 -6.94 -2.84
N GLU A 690 -11.15 -7.84 -3.77
CA GLU A 690 -12.29 -7.62 -4.65
C GLU A 690 -13.53 -8.19 -3.95
N LEU A 691 -14.48 -7.32 -3.60
CA LEU A 691 -15.81 -7.69 -3.12
C LEU A 691 -16.78 -7.67 -4.32
N ALA A 692 -17.74 -8.60 -4.36
CA ALA A 692 -18.58 -8.88 -5.53
C ALA A 692 -19.56 -7.75 -5.92
N HIS A 693 -19.56 -6.62 -5.21
CA HIS A 693 -20.59 -5.59 -5.34
C HIS A 693 -20.15 -4.33 -6.10
N GLU A 694 -18.95 -4.27 -6.67
CA GLU A 694 -18.46 -3.06 -7.33
C GLU A 694 -18.53 -3.15 -8.85
N LYS A 695 -19.60 -2.56 -9.41
CA LYS A 695 -19.76 -2.29 -10.84
C LYS A 695 -18.75 -1.25 -11.31
N GLU A 696 -17.63 -1.70 -11.88
CA GLU A 696 -16.79 -0.87 -12.74
C GLU A 696 -17.42 -0.82 -14.14
N ALA A 697 -18.07 0.31 -14.47
CA ALA A 697 -18.52 0.59 -15.82
C ALA A 697 -17.40 1.29 -16.60
N GLU A 698 -16.61 0.52 -17.37
CA GLU A 698 -15.72 1.09 -18.39
C GLU A 698 -16.44 1.12 -19.75
N ARG A 699 -16.34 2.26 -20.45
CA ARG A 699 -16.88 2.43 -21.80
C ARG A 699 -15.98 1.70 -22.80
N GLU A 700 -16.50 0.62 -23.38
CA GLU A 700 -15.93 0.04 -24.59
C GLU A 700 -16.08 1.02 -25.76
N VAL A 701 -14.95 1.37 -26.38
CA VAL A 701 -14.95 2.12 -27.65
C VAL A 701 -14.87 1.08 -28.76
N GLU A 702 -16.01 0.84 -29.41
CA GLU A 702 -16.07 0.03 -30.63
C GLU A 702 -15.19 0.67 -31.72
N ARG A 703 -14.22 -0.09 -32.24
CA ARG A 703 -13.27 0.39 -33.25
C ARG A 703 -13.65 -0.12 -34.63
N ILE A 704 -13.48 0.76 -35.62
CA ILE A 704 -13.61 0.46 -37.05
C ILE A 704 -12.54 -0.58 -37.46
N ALA A 705 -12.90 -1.50 -38.35
CA ALA A 705 -12.01 -2.50 -38.92
C ALA A 705 -10.71 -1.86 -39.45
N GLY A 706 -9.56 -2.37 -39.01
CA GLY A 706 -8.25 -1.87 -39.43
C GLY A 706 -8.01 -2.07 -40.92
N ALA A 707 -7.36 -1.09 -41.56
CA ALA A 707 -6.99 -1.18 -42.97
C ALA A 707 -6.08 -2.39 -43.24
N GLN A 708 -6.29 -3.08 -44.36
CA GLN A 708 -5.39 -4.12 -44.85
C GLN A 708 -4.04 -3.48 -45.18
N ALA A 709 -2.97 -3.97 -44.56
CA ALA A 709 -1.62 -3.55 -44.92
C ALA A 709 -1.28 -4.05 -46.33
N CYS A 710 -0.78 -3.16 -47.19
CA CYS A 710 -0.16 -3.56 -48.44
C CYS A 710 1.11 -4.38 -48.15
N GLU A 711 1.28 -5.51 -48.82
CA GLU A 711 2.56 -6.21 -48.89
C GLU A 711 3.54 -5.35 -49.69
N HIS A 712 4.32 -4.51 -49.01
CA HIS A 712 5.50 -3.88 -49.60
C HIS A 712 6.72 -4.26 -48.77
N TYR A 713 7.65 -4.91 -49.45
CA TYR A 713 8.86 -5.49 -48.90
C TYR A 713 10.03 -4.64 -49.39
N ASP A 714 10.46 -3.67 -48.59
CA ASP A 714 11.64 -2.86 -48.93
C ASP A 714 12.91 -3.59 -48.47
N ARG A 715 13.66 -4.12 -49.45
CA ARG A 715 14.88 -4.89 -49.19
C ARG A 715 16.00 -4.05 -48.58
N ASP A 716 16.03 -2.74 -48.82
CA ASP A 716 17.07 -1.87 -48.28
C ASP A 716 16.82 -1.55 -46.81
N LEU A 717 15.55 -1.46 -46.40
CA LEU A 717 15.16 -1.36 -44.99
C LEU A 717 15.52 -2.63 -44.22
N GLU A 718 15.28 -3.81 -44.78
CA GLU A 718 15.67 -5.07 -44.15
C GLU A 718 17.20 -5.20 -44.04
N LEU A 719 17.93 -4.82 -45.08
CA LEU A 719 19.40 -4.81 -45.05
C LEU A 719 19.91 -3.87 -43.96
N PHE A 720 19.40 -2.63 -43.90
CA PHE A 720 19.78 -1.66 -42.88
C PHE A 720 19.49 -2.14 -41.45
N ILE A 721 18.31 -2.73 -41.22
CA ILE A 721 17.93 -3.27 -39.90
C ILE A 721 18.88 -4.42 -39.50
N ARG A 722 19.32 -5.24 -40.45
CA ARG A 722 20.16 -6.42 -40.16
C ARG A 722 21.65 -6.10 -40.07
N THR A 723 22.16 -5.15 -40.84
CA THR A 723 23.61 -4.93 -40.99
C THR A 723 24.06 -3.51 -40.66
N GLY A 724 23.13 -2.58 -40.44
CA GLY A 724 23.42 -1.16 -40.22
C GLY A 724 23.86 -0.40 -41.48
N THR A 725 23.84 -1.04 -42.65
CA THR A 725 24.27 -0.45 -43.93
C THR A 725 23.08 -0.31 -44.87
N ILE A 726 22.85 0.90 -45.39
CA ILE A 726 21.81 1.16 -46.39
C ILE A 726 22.28 0.62 -47.74
N GLY A 727 21.41 -0.10 -48.45
CA GLY A 727 21.69 -0.67 -49.77
C GLY A 727 21.91 0.41 -50.85
N PRO A 728 22.47 0.06 -52.01
CA PRO A 728 22.80 1.00 -53.09
C PRO A 728 21.58 1.58 -53.82
N HIS A 729 20.39 1.02 -53.58
CA HIS A 729 19.13 1.57 -54.09
C HIS A 729 18.65 2.61 -53.07
N ASN A 730 18.73 3.87 -53.48
CA ASN A 730 18.49 5.04 -52.63
C ASN A 730 16.97 5.23 -52.39
N SER A 731 16.34 4.24 -51.74
CA SER A 731 14.90 4.13 -51.49
C SER A 731 14.43 5.07 -50.37
N PHE A 732 15.38 5.66 -49.62
CA PHE A 732 15.13 6.60 -48.55
C PHE A 732 15.27 8.03 -49.06
N ILE A 733 14.19 8.79 -48.97
CA ILE A 733 14.19 10.23 -49.20
C ILE A 733 14.48 10.90 -47.86
N SER A 734 15.34 11.93 -47.82
CA SER A 734 15.63 12.63 -46.57
C SER A 734 14.34 13.27 -46.02
N LEU A 735 14.28 13.48 -44.70
CA LEU A 735 13.15 14.18 -44.08
C LEU A 735 12.99 15.59 -44.70
N GLU A 736 14.11 16.19 -45.10
CA GLU A 736 14.20 17.49 -45.75
C GLU A 736 13.56 17.48 -47.15
N ASP A 737 13.84 16.46 -47.96
CA ASP A 737 13.23 16.25 -49.28
C ASP A 737 11.72 15.91 -49.20
N CYS A 738 11.30 15.21 -48.15
CA CYS A 738 9.88 14.98 -47.86
C CYS A 738 9.17 16.30 -47.52
N LEU A 739 9.78 17.12 -46.67
CA LEU A 739 9.23 18.42 -46.27
C LEU A 739 9.20 19.42 -47.42
N ALA A 740 10.14 19.31 -48.36
CA ALA A 740 10.21 20.16 -49.54
C ALA A 740 9.00 20.03 -50.48
N ARG A 741 8.21 18.96 -50.35
CA ARG A 741 6.98 18.71 -51.13
C ARG A 741 5.70 19.09 -50.40
N THR A 742 5.81 19.73 -49.23
CA THR A 742 4.67 20.13 -48.39
C THR A 742 4.61 21.64 -48.24
N SER A 743 3.45 22.16 -47.83
CA SER A 743 3.28 23.57 -47.45
C SER A 743 4.10 23.99 -46.22
N TYR A 744 4.79 23.04 -45.55
CA TYR A 744 5.65 23.30 -44.39
C TYR A 744 7.09 23.68 -44.75
N ILE A 745 7.47 23.69 -46.04
CA ILE A 745 8.82 24.11 -46.47
C ILE A 745 9.14 25.56 -46.05
N SER A 746 8.13 26.41 -45.86
CA SER A 746 8.27 27.79 -45.39
C SER A 746 8.62 27.92 -43.90
N LEU A 747 8.63 26.82 -43.15
CA LEU A 747 8.96 26.78 -41.72
C LEU A 747 10.35 26.20 -41.45
N LEU A 748 11.06 25.73 -42.48
CA LEU A 748 12.46 25.35 -42.36
C LEU A 748 13.32 26.63 -42.36
N PRO A 749 14.33 26.75 -41.48
CA PRO A 749 15.25 27.88 -41.48
C PRO A 749 15.95 27.96 -42.84
N GLN A 750 15.73 29.04 -43.59
CA GLN A 750 16.57 29.34 -44.75
C GLN A 750 17.94 29.82 -44.24
N GLY A 751 19.04 29.34 -44.84
CA GLY A 751 20.44 29.55 -44.40
C GLY A 751 20.73 30.99 -43.95
N ASP A 752 21.50 31.24 -42.88
CA ASP A 752 22.91 30.86 -42.73
C ASP A 752 23.34 30.52 -41.27
N ASP A 753 22.43 30.11 -40.39
CA ASP A 753 22.74 29.84 -38.97
C ASP A 753 22.52 28.37 -38.55
N LEU A 754 23.26 27.44 -39.15
CA LEU A 754 23.44 26.09 -38.60
C LEU A 754 24.91 25.89 -38.20
N PRO A 755 25.22 25.52 -36.94
CA PRO A 755 26.58 25.15 -36.57
C PRO A 755 26.98 23.88 -37.30
N GLN A 756 28.05 23.96 -38.09
CA GLN A 756 28.68 22.80 -38.74
C GLN A 756 29.08 21.77 -37.67
N GLN A 757 28.29 20.70 -37.52
CA GLN A 757 28.75 19.46 -36.88
C GLN A 757 28.83 18.34 -37.92
N SER A 758 30.08 18.12 -38.31
CA SER A 758 30.69 16.97 -38.97
C SER A 758 29.85 15.69 -39.05
N THR A 759 29.50 15.32 -40.28
CA THR A 759 29.55 13.94 -40.74
C THR A 759 31.01 13.48 -40.79
N ALA A 760 31.48 12.81 -39.75
CA ALA A 760 32.68 12.01 -39.84
C ALA A 760 32.56 10.81 -38.89
N CYS A 761 32.28 9.65 -39.47
CA CYS A 761 32.75 8.39 -38.92
C CYS A 761 34.24 8.54 -38.65
N ASN A 762 34.66 8.36 -37.40
CA ASN A 762 36.05 8.47 -37.00
C ASN A 762 36.59 7.06 -36.72
N PRO A 763 37.34 6.43 -37.64
CA PRO A 763 38.21 5.31 -37.32
C PRO A 763 39.61 5.89 -37.00
N GLY A 764 40.02 5.83 -35.73
CA GLY A 764 41.42 6.07 -35.37
C GLY A 764 41.61 6.93 -34.12
N PHE A 765 41.80 6.27 -32.99
CA PHE A 765 42.71 6.79 -31.97
C PHE A 765 44.13 6.86 -32.56
N PRO A 766 44.86 7.97 -32.38
CA PRO A 766 45.98 7.88 -31.45
C PRO A 766 46.24 9.15 -30.60
N ARG A 767 46.52 8.90 -29.32
CA ARG A 767 47.61 9.43 -28.45
C ARG A 767 47.78 10.94 -28.17
N TYR A 768 47.79 11.20 -26.86
CA TYR A 768 48.59 12.16 -26.05
C TYR A 768 48.48 13.67 -26.35
N HIS A 769 47.80 14.42 -25.49
CA HIS A 769 48.37 15.01 -24.28
C HIS A 769 47.30 15.44 -23.28
#